data_AF-A0A8T4MUE9-F1
#
_entry.id   AF-A0A8T4MUE9-F1
#
_cell.length_a   1.000
_cell.length_b   1.000
_cell.length_c   1.000
_cell.angle_alpha   90.00
_cell.angle_beta   90.00
_cell.angle_gamma   90.00
#
_symmetry.space_group_name_H-M   'P 1'
#
loop_
_entity.id
_entity.type
_entity.pdbx_description
1 polymer ?
#
loop_
_entity_poly.entity_id
_entity_poly.type
_entity_poly.pdbx_seq_one_letter_code
_entity_poly.pdbx_strand_id
1 'polypeptide(L)'
;MPKEVARDSKISIIIISTILALAGISILSLFYVSLTGKSFYESYSGRIIAQELEQTQAESELGGEGEFFSGLATEQQGILEEYQRTRSQTALNQLLSMSGGLVTFEGELEVIIYDDFKNAVSMTEYYLNAQSGEELLLIFSGDDPPLMTGSKVRVTGNRIGNVLIIIDIENNFEVLYEAQTGHTVKKLAVILFRFTDTTEYSFNPQLEYVRKSMFDEEPFIRTFRYKSWIDQHNYINISYNTTYPTTNSFLIESSYGNLRLAGKLNSSGDVFGIYNISSSSSGCNWLRWINQAKNAARQNGVNLNGYNHLMFIAPEGRSNCWFSGIAYIGGSISFIRDGSPDSGSTGVPAHELGHNFGLAHANSYECRIEGNYVALADFSKCRSIEYGDIFDTMGDAYSFHHFSSFNRGTVNWFSASNTLMLDSPYKKTYTIEMLENPSNNPKTLMIPVKERGGLSHRDYYSHFFVEYRRPYGYYDNFLDYEHVVKGASIRLATIYHPIIRTNLIDTNPSAPATTNRFSDAALLPGQIIVDPVSGVKIKTISADPTSLVVEVDPGYFGSCGDNICMTNRDILKAGRSKNVIFNGSIWKVTLAGIGPNEARVSVAVDPFPSYSFTETIPLGQTKVIDGLPIKARSIFQNTRQVDLVFGENNNLCQVDCLSP
;
A
#
# COMPACT_ATOMS: atom_id res chain seq x y z
N MET A 1 -38.34 33.34 2.99
CA MET A 1 -39.68 33.25 2.35
C MET A 1 -39.59 32.22 1.24
N PRO A 2 -40.59 31.33 1.08
CA PRO A 2 -40.71 30.04 1.78
C PRO A 2 -40.48 28.84 0.83
N LYS A 3 -39.98 27.68 1.28
CA LYS A 3 -40.71 26.59 1.97
C LYS A 3 -42.11 26.29 1.37
N GLU A 4 -42.22 25.99 0.08
CA GLU A 4 -43.41 25.32 -0.50
C GLU A 4 -43.18 24.90 -1.97
N VAL A 5 -42.43 23.83 -2.25
CA VAL A 5 -42.46 23.15 -3.58
C VAL A 5 -42.42 21.61 -3.47
N ALA A 6 -42.28 21.04 -2.27
CA ALA A 6 -42.12 19.59 -2.09
C ALA A 6 -43.43 18.76 -2.16
N ARG A 7 -44.55 19.33 -2.65
CA ARG A 7 -45.85 18.63 -2.65
C ARG A 7 -46.47 18.36 -4.03
N ASP A 8 -46.07 19.06 -5.09
CA ASP A 8 -46.68 18.87 -6.42
C ASP A 8 -45.95 17.90 -7.35
N SER A 9 -44.71 17.50 -7.03
CA SER A 9 -43.98 16.51 -7.83
C SER A 9 -44.47 15.07 -7.65
N LYS A 10 -45.28 14.76 -6.63
CA LYS A 10 -45.83 13.40 -6.43
C LYS A 10 -47.09 13.11 -7.25
N ILE A 11 -47.86 14.13 -7.66
CA ILE A 11 -49.13 13.93 -8.38
C ILE A 11 -48.90 13.76 -9.88
N SER A 12 -47.89 14.44 -10.47
CA SER A 12 -47.53 14.23 -11.87
C SER A 12 -46.83 12.88 -12.14
N ILE A 13 -46.18 12.29 -11.13
CA ILE A 13 -45.48 10.99 -11.24
C ILE A 13 -46.47 9.82 -11.34
N ILE A 14 -47.68 9.94 -10.76
CA ILE A 14 -48.70 8.86 -10.79
C ILE A 14 -49.41 8.78 -12.16
N ILE A 15 -49.54 9.91 -12.86
CA ILE A 15 -50.18 9.94 -14.18
C ILE A 15 -49.26 9.36 -15.26
N ILE A 16 -47.94 9.58 -15.16
CA ILE A 16 -46.95 9.07 -16.11
C ILE A 16 -46.72 7.55 -15.96
N SER A 17 -46.72 7.04 -14.72
CA SER A 17 -46.57 5.60 -14.47
C SER A 17 -47.78 4.78 -14.94
N THR A 18 -48.98 5.36 -14.96
CA THR A 18 -50.20 4.68 -15.43
C THR A 18 -50.29 4.60 -16.96
N ILE A 19 -49.67 5.54 -17.69
CA ILE A 19 -49.65 5.52 -19.17
C ILE A 19 -48.55 4.60 -19.72
N LEU A 20 -47.41 4.47 -19.03
CA LEU A 20 -46.27 3.65 -19.48
C LEU A 20 -46.45 2.14 -19.22
N ALA A 21 -47.34 1.74 -18.30
CA ALA A 21 -47.67 0.33 -18.05
C ALA A 21 -48.44 -0.32 -19.22
N LEU A 22 -49.06 0.47 -20.11
CA LEU A 22 -49.82 -0.02 -21.26
C LEU A 22 -48.98 -0.25 -22.52
N ALA A 23 -47.69 0.13 -22.53
CA ALA A 23 -46.83 0.06 -23.72
C ALA A 23 -45.79 -1.09 -23.71
N GLY A 24 -45.71 -1.90 -22.65
CA GLY A 24 -44.93 -3.16 -22.67
C GLY A 24 -43.44 -3.04 -22.97
N ILE A 25 -42.78 -1.94 -22.56
CA ILE A 25 -41.34 -1.74 -22.76
C ILE A 25 -40.61 -1.90 -21.42
N SER A 26 -39.76 -2.93 -21.33
CA SER A 26 -38.87 -3.21 -20.21
C SER A 26 -37.67 -2.24 -20.24
N ILE A 27 -37.65 -1.23 -19.37
CA ILE A 27 -36.45 -0.40 -19.14
C ILE A 27 -36.25 -0.28 -17.64
N LEU A 28 -35.39 -1.15 -17.08
CA LEU A 28 -34.92 -1.03 -15.70
C LEU A 28 -33.48 -0.47 -15.59
N SER A 29 -32.85 -0.08 -16.71
CA SER A 29 -31.43 0.31 -16.72
C SER A 29 -31.16 1.80 -16.96
N LEU A 30 -32.19 2.61 -17.26
CA LEU A 30 -31.99 4.00 -17.73
C LEU A 30 -32.63 5.08 -16.86
N PHE A 31 -33.48 4.73 -15.88
CA PHE A 31 -34.21 5.74 -15.10
C PHE A 31 -33.51 6.20 -13.81
N TYR A 32 -32.49 5.50 -13.32
CA TYR A 32 -31.74 5.93 -12.12
C TYR A 32 -30.59 6.90 -12.43
N VAL A 33 -30.05 6.85 -13.66
CA VAL A 33 -28.91 7.68 -14.12
C VAL A 33 -29.26 9.18 -14.22
N SER A 34 -30.54 9.52 -14.37
CA SER A 34 -30.99 10.90 -14.66
C SER A 34 -31.08 11.83 -13.45
N LEU A 35 -31.02 11.34 -12.20
CA LEU A 35 -31.26 12.17 -11.00
C LEU A 35 -30.01 12.42 -10.14
N THR A 36 -28.91 11.68 -10.32
CA THR A 36 -27.73 11.73 -9.43
C THR A 36 -26.42 12.11 -10.11
N GLY A 37 -26.34 12.15 -11.45
CA GLY A 37 -25.07 12.46 -12.15
C GLY A 37 -23.92 11.49 -11.85
N LYS A 38 -24.18 10.34 -11.21
CA LYS A 38 -23.19 9.33 -10.83
C LYS A 38 -23.42 8.06 -11.66
N SER A 39 -22.82 7.98 -12.86
CA SER A 39 -22.94 6.81 -13.73
C SER A 39 -21.75 5.84 -13.69
N PHE A 40 -20.87 5.93 -12.69
CA PHE A 40 -19.71 5.03 -12.59
C PHE A 40 -19.79 4.01 -11.45
N TYR A 41 -20.70 4.20 -10.47
CA TYR A 41 -20.64 3.48 -9.20
C TYR A 41 -21.61 2.29 -9.04
N GLU A 42 -22.66 2.17 -9.88
CA GLU A 42 -23.64 1.08 -9.71
C GLU A 42 -23.21 -0.28 -10.27
N SER A 43 -22.10 -0.38 -11.03
CA SER A 43 -21.52 -1.69 -11.37
C SER A 43 -20.62 -2.27 -10.27
N TYR A 44 -20.28 -1.48 -9.24
CA TYR A 44 -19.34 -1.89 -8.19
C TYR A 44 -19.98 -2.75 -7.09
N SER A 45 -21.24 -2.48 -6.74
CA SER A 45 -21.97 -3.28 -5.74
C SER A 45 -22.28 -4.71 -6.18
N GLY A 46 -22.29 -4.98 -7.50
CA GLY A 46 -22.56 -6.31 -8.05
C GLY A 46 -21.38 -7.29 -8.01
N ARG A 47 -20.13 -6.82 -7.87
CA ARG A 47 -18.92 -7.68 -7.93
C ARG A 47 -18.49 -8.26 -6.59
N ILE A 48 -18.89 -7.64 -5.49
CA ILE A 48 -18.57 -8.12 -4.13
C ILE A 48 -19.25 -9.47 -3.84
N ILE A 49 -20.31 -9.81 -4.59
CA ILE A 49 -20.99 -11.12 -4.51
C ILE A 49 -20.08 -12.28 -4.95
N ALA A 50 -19.05 -12.03 -5.78
CA ALA A 50 -18.08 -13.04 -6.19
C ALA A 50 -16.92 -13.24 -5.19
N GLN A 51 -16.63 -12.22 -4.35
CA GLN A 51 -15.44 -12.18 -3.49
C GLN A 51 -15.45 -13.23 -2.35
N GLU A 52 -16.62 -13.63 -1.83
CA GLU A 52 -16.70 -14.61 -0.72
C GLU A 52 -16.67 -16.08 -1.15
N LEU A 53 -16.91 -16.39 -2.43
CA LEU A 53 -16.96 -17.77 -2.94
C LEU A 53 -15.70 -18.21 -3.70
N GLU A 54 -14.88 -17.28 -4.19
CA GLU A 54 -13.71 -17.58 -5.03
C GLU A 54 -12.36 -17.56 -4.30
N GLN A 55 -12.27 -17.02 -3.08
CA GLN A 55 -10.99 -16.85 -2.37
C GLN A 55 -10.28 -18.18 -2.02
N THR A 56 -11.02 -19.26 -1.77
CA THR A 56 -10.44 -20.61 -1.61
C THR A 56 -9.97 -21.25 -2.92
N GLN A 57 -10.30 -20.66 -4.07
CA GLN A 57 -9.94 -21.16 -5.41
C GLN A 57 -8.87 -20.31 -6.10
N ALA A 58 -8.81 -19.00 -5.83
CA ALA A 58 -7.85 -18.06 -6.43
C ALA A 58 -6.38 -18.33 -6.03
N GLU A 59 -6.12 -18.87 -4.83
CA GLU A 59 -4.78 -19.32 -4.43
C GLU A 59 -4.26 -20.47 -5.32
N SER A 60 -5.11 -21.11 -6.16
CA SER A 60 -4.71 -22.23 -7.01
C SER A 60 -4.24 -21.87 -8.42
N GLU A 61 -4.39 -20.62 -8.87
CA GLU A 61 -4.20 -20.21 -10.28
C GLU A 61 -3.04 -19.20 -10.53
N LEU A 62 -2.14 -18.98 -9.56
CA LEU A 62 -1.02 -18.03 -9.66
C LEU A 62 0.14 -18.44 -10.61
N GLY A 63 -0.02 -19.51 -11.40
CA GLY A 63 1.03 -20.05 -12.28
C GLY A 63 0.95 -19.49 -13.70
N GLY A 64 1.58 -18.34 -13.94
CA GLY A 64 1.89 -17.89 -15.30
C GLY A 64 3.32 -18.28 -15.67
N GLU A 65 3.51 -19.06 -16.73
CA GLU A 65 4.82 -19.38 -17.32
C GLU A 65 5.53 -18.10 -17.83
N GLY A 66 6.13 -17.33 -16.93
CA GLY A 66 7.01 -16.21 -17.25
C GLY A 66 8.44 -16.72 -17.51
N GLU A 67 9.19 -16.04 -18.38
CA GLU A 67 10.61 -16.32 -18.73
C GLU A 67 11.60 -16.31 -17.53
N PHE A 68 11.15 -16.21 -16.27
CA PHE A 68 11.98 -16.00 -15.08
C PHE A 68 12.75 -17.23 -14.59
N PHE A 69 12.36 -18.41 -15.04
CA PHE A 69 13.06 -19.65 -14.75
C PHE A 69 14.17 -19.99 -15.76
N SER A 70 14.70 -19.00 -16.48
CA SER A 70 15.81 -19.21 -17.41
C SER A 70 17.02 -19.79 -16.67
N GLY A 71 17.17 -21.12 -16.73
CA GLY A 71 18.21 -21.85 -16.00
C GLY A 71 17.70 -22.93 -15.03
N LEU A 72 16.39 -23.05 -14.81
CA LEU A 72 15.78 -24.17 -14.09
C LEU A 72 15.17 -25.19 -15.06
N ALA A 73 15.26 -26.48 -14.71
CA ALA A 73 14.49 -27.54 -15.35
C ALA A 73 13.00 -27.44 -14.97
N THR A 74 12.09 -27.90 -15.84
CA THR A 74 10.62 -27.83 -15.62
C THR A 74 10.17 -28.36 -14.26
N GLU A 75 10.80 -29.42 -13.75
CA GLU A 75 10.50 -29.96 -12.41
C GLU A 75 10.84 -28.96 -11.29
N GLN A 76 11.99 -28.28 -11.39
CA GLN A 76 12.42 -27.27 -10.41
C GLN A 76 11.50 -26.05 -10.44
N GLN A 77 10.99 -25.68 -11.61
CA GLN A 77 10.03 -24.59 -11.79
C GLN A 77 8.73 -24.90 -11.03
N GLY A 78 8.15 -26.08 -11.26
CA GLY A 78 6.91 -26.47 -10.59
C GLY A 78 7.02 -26.52 -9.06
N ILE A 79 8.16 -26.97 -8.52
CA ILE A 79 8.40 -26.97 -7.06
C ILE A 79 8.56 -25.55 -6.54
N LEU A 80 9.23 -24.68 -7.29
CA LEU A 80 9.40 -23.28 -6.91
C LEU A 80 8.07 -22.52 -6.92
N GLU A 81 7.24 -22.72 -7.94
CA GLU A 81 5.87 -22.19 -7.99
C GLU A 81 5.02 -22.71 -6.82
N GLU A 82 5.11 -24.01 -6.50
CA GLU A 82 4.44 -24.57 -5.33
C GLU A 82 4.91 -23.89 -4.03
N TYR A 83 6.22 -23.66 -3.89
CA TYR A 83 6.77 -22.99 -2.72
C TYR A 83 6.33 -21.53 -2.62
N GLN A 84 6.38 -20.76 -3.71
CA GLN A 84 5.93 -19.36 -3.71
C GLN A 84 4.44 -19.25 -3.36
N ARG A 85 3.63 -20.21 -3.83
CA ARG A 85 2.19 -20.28 -3.57
C ARG A 85 1.83 -20.72 -2.14
N THR A 86 2.49 -21.75 -1.63
CA THR A 86 2.07 -22.43 -0.38
C THR A 86 2.97 -22.16 0.81
N ARG A 87 4.18 -21.64 0.56
CA ARG A 87 5.31 -21.58 1.52
C ARG A 87 5.56 -22.91 2.22
N SER A 88 5.25 -24.04 1.56
CA SER A 88 5.36 -25.40 2.10
C SER A 88 6.80 -25.76 2.46
N GLN A 89 7.01 -26.23 3.70
CA GLN A 89 8.33 -26.73 4.12
C GLN A 89 8.79 -27.93 3.29
N THR A 90 7.85 -28.73 2.76
CA THR A 90 8.17 -29.86 1.88
C THR A 90 8.78 -29.38 0.57
N ALA A 91 8.15 -28.40 -0.08
CA ALA A 91 8.66 -27.80 -1.32
C ALA A 91 10.02 -27.12 -1.08
N LEU A 92 10.17 -26.40 0.04
CA LEU A 92 11.45 -25.80 0.42
C LEU A 92 12.56 -26.85 0.56
N ASN A 93 12.30 -27.95 1.26
CA ASN A 93 13.27 -29.03 1.44
C ASN A 93 13.66 -29.68 0.10
N GLN A 94 12.71 -29.85 -0.83
CA GLN A 94 12.98 -30.37 -2.16
C GLN A 94 13.92 -29.43 -2.94
N LEU A 95 13.63 -28.13 -2.98
CA LEU A 95 14.50 -27.14 -3.60
C LEU A 95 15.92 -27.17 -3.01
N LEU A 96 16.04 -27.20 -1.68
CA LEU A 96 17.33 -27.24 -1.01
C LEU A 96 18.15 -28.50 -1.33
N SER A 97 17.50 -29.65 -1.56
CA SER A 97 18.21 -30.88 -1.97
C SER A 97 18.77 -30.81 -3.40
N MET A 98 18.28 -29.88 -4.21
CA MET A 98 18.73 -29.63 -5.59
C MET A 98 19.76 -28.49 -5.68
N SER A 99 20.08 -27.83 -4.57
CA SER A 99 21.03 -26.71 -4.51
C SER A 99 22.47 -27.14 -4.72
N GLY A 100 23.23 -26.32 -5.45
CA GLY A 100 24.69 -26.46 -5.59
C GLY A 100 25.48 -26.06 -4.33
N GLY A 101 24.79 -25.63 -3.27
CA GLY A 101 25.37 -25.14 -2.03
C GLY A 101 25.24 -23.62 -1.85
N LEU A 102 25.83 -23.12 -0.77
CA LEU A 102 25.80 -21.70 -0.42
C LEU A 102 26.76 -20.90 -1.29
N VAL A 103 26.26 -19.80 -1.84
CA VAL A 103 27.03 -18.79 -2.58
C VAL A 103 26.65 -17.40 -2.11
N THR A 104 27.59 -16.46 -2.20
CA THR A 104 27.40 -15.08 -1.78
C THR A 104 27.45 -14.14 -2.98
N PHE A 105 26.50 -13.21 -3.04
CA PHE A 105 26.46 -12.14 -4.02
C PHE A 105 26.32 -10.78 -3.35
N GLU A 106 26.81 -9.75 -4.03
CA GLU A 106 26.51 -8.36 -3.75
C GLU A 106 25.87 -7.73 -4.96
N GLY A 107 24.86 -6.90 -4.76
CA GLY A 107 24.12 -6.30 -5.85
C GLY A 107 23.09 -5.27 -5.41
N GLU A 108 22.36 -4.77 -6.38
CA GLU A 108 21.23 -3.88 -6.20
C GLU A 108 19.91 -4.67 -6.32
N LEU A 109 18.97 -4.42 -5.42
CA LEU A 109 17.66 -5.07 -5.42
C LEU A 109 16.72 -4.40 -6.41
N GLU A 110 15.94 -5.22 -7.10
CA GLU A 110 14.69 -4.84 -7.75
C GLU A 110 13.55 -5.53 -7.02
N VAL A 111 12.52 -4.77 -6.64
CA VAL A 111 11.36 -5.29 -5.91
C VAL A 111 10.12 -4.99 -6.71
N ILE A 112 9.49 -6.04 -7.22
CA ILE A 112 8.42 -5.96 -8.21
C ILE A 112 7.16 -6.53 -7.58
N ILE A 113 6.07 -5.78 -7.63
CA ILE A 113 4.75 -6.23 -7.21
C ILE A 113 3.87 -6.46 -8.42
N TYR A 114 3.07 -7.51 -8.35
CA TYR A 114 2.13 -7.95 -9.38
C TYR A 114 0.74 -8.03 -8.76
N ASP A 115 -0.21 -7.36 -9.41
CA ASP A 115 -1.51 -7.06 -8.84
C ASP A 115 -2.63 -7.69 -9.65
N ASP A 116 -3.36 -8.60 -9.02
CA ASP A 116 -4.59 -9.16 -9.54
C ASP A 116 -5.78 -8.53 -8.81
N PHE A 117 -6.19 -7.37 -9.31
CA PHE A 117 -7.33 -6.65 -8.76
C PHE A 117 -8.66 -7.42 -8.89
N LYS A 118 -8.75 -8.37 -9.84
CA LYS A 118 -9.97 -9.15 -10.06
C LYS A 118 -10.17 -10.16 -8.93
N ASN A 119 -9.10 -10.86 -8.58
CA ASN A 119 -9.13 -11.90 -7.56
C ASN A 119 -8.68 -11.42 -6.17
N ALA A 120 -8.33 -10.13 -6.05
CA ALA A 120 -7.84 -9.51 -4.83
C ALA A 120 -6.63 -10.24 -4.24
N VAL A 121 -5.63 -10.54 -5.09
CA VAL A 121 -4.36 -11.16 -4.67
C VAL A 121 -3.18 -10.42 -5.29
N SER A 122 -2.00 -10.56 -4.67
CA SER A 122 -0.76 -9.99 -5.19
C SER A 122 0.40 -10.94 -4.98
N MET A 123 1.48 -10.72 -5.73
CA MET A 123 2.77 -11.34 -5.49
C MET A 123 3.86 -10.28 -5.50
N THR A 124 4.82 -10.40 -4.60
CA THR A 124 6.03 -9.57 -4.60
C THR A 124 7.24 -10.44 -4.89
N GLU A 125 8.04 -10.05 -5.87
CA GLU A 125 9.28 -10.72 -6.24
C GLU A 125 10.47 -9.81 -5.97
N TYR A 126 11.58 -10.44 -5.58
CA TYR A 126 12.84 -9.77 -5.28
C TYR A 126 13.92 -10.28 -6.22
N TYR A 127 14.50 -9.39 -7.01
CA TYR A 127 15.61 -9.70 -7.87
C TYR A 127 16.88 -9.01 -7.37
N LEU A 128 18.02 -9.65 -7.57
CA LEU A 128 19.33 -9.08 -7.34
C LEU A 128 20.04 -8.91 -8.66
N ASN A 129 20.29 -7.65 -9.03
CA ASN A 129 21.27 -7.29 -10.05
C ASN A 129 22.66 -7.39 -9.42
N ALA A 130 23.29 -8.55 -9.53
CA ALA A 130 24.60 -8.82 -8.95
C ALA A 130 25.69 -8.02 -9.65
N GLN A 131 26.73 -7.64 -8.92
CA GLN A 131 27.91 -6.97 -9.47
C GLN A 131 28.64 -7.82 -10.54
N SER A 132 28.42 -9.15 -10.56
CA SER A 132 28.91 -10.04 -11.62
C SER A 132 28.21 -9.82 -12.97
N GLY A 133 27.09 -9.08 -12.99
CA GLY A 133 26.20 -8.92 -14.15
C GLY A 133 25.11 -9.99 -14.24
N GLU A 134 25.04 -10.91 -13.27
CA GLU A 134 23.95 -11.87 -13.15
C GLU A 134 22.71 -11.23 -12.52
N GLU A 135 21.54 -11.60 -13.01
CA GLU A 135 20.25 -11.28 -12.38
C GLU A 135 19.74 -12.55 -11.68
N LEU A 136 19.43 -12.44 -10.38
CA LEU A 136 19.04 -13.57 -9.55
C LEU A 136 17.69 -13.33 -8.90
N LEU A 137 16.75 -14.28 -9.01
CA LEU A 137 15.52 -14.28 -8.21
C LEU A 137 15.86 -14.72 -6.77
N LEU A 138 15.47 -13.91 -5.79
CA LEU A 138 15.66 -14.18 -4.38
C LEU A 138 14.38 -14.79 -3.79
N ILE A 139 14.53 -15.90 -3.08
CA ILE A 139 13.44 -16.61 -2.42
C ILE A 139 13.74 -16.71 -0.93
N PHE A 140 12.90 -16.11 -0.10
CA PHE A 140 13.06 -16.11 1.35
C PHE A 140 12.25 -17.24 1.99
N SER A 141 12.85 -17.95 2.95
CA SER A 141 12.14 -19.00 3.72
C SER A 141 11.15 -18.44 4.74
N GLY A 142 11.35 -17.18 5.14
CA GLY A 142 10.53 -16.44 6.10
C GLY A 142 10.06 -15.11 5.52
N ASP A 143 9.89 -14.12 6.38
CA ASP A 143 9.41 -12.80 5.98
C ASP A 143 10.36 -12.14 4.98
N ASP A 144 9.78 -11.53 3.96
CA ASP A 144 10.54 -10.79 2.95
C ASP A 144 11.14 -9.51 3.58
N PRO A 145 12.35 -9.09 3.17
CA PRO A 145 12.99 -7.90 3.74
C PRO A 145 12.20 -6.64 3.36
N PRO A 146 12.02 -5.66 4.27
CA PRO A 146 11.32 -4.40 3.98
C PRO A 146 12.23 -3.49 3.14
N LEU A 147 12.57 -3.86 1.92
CA LEU A 147 13.47 -3.09 1.07
C LEU A 147 12.78 -2.70 -0.22
N MET A 148 13.16 -1.54 -0.74
CA MET A 148 12.71 -1.08 -2.05
C MET A 148 13.75 -1.37 -3.12
N THR A 149 13.29 -1.26 -4.36
CA THR A 149 14.13 -1.17 -5.55
C THR A 149 15.23 -0.11 -5.36
N GLY A 150 16.47 -0.44 -5.73
CA GLY A 150 17.65 0.42 -5.57
C GLY A 150 18.44 0.21 -4.28
N SER A 151 17.93 -0.62 -3.35
CA SER A 151 18.67 -0.97 -2.13
C SER A 151 19.84 -1.89 -2.48
N LYS A 152 20.99 -1.76 -1.82
CA LYS A 152 22.16 -2.62 -2.06
C LYS A 152 22.34 -3.59 -0.91
N VAL A 153 22.53 -4.86 -1.26
CA VAL A 153 22.61 -5.94 -0.28
C VAL A 153 23.77 -6.88 -0.59
N ARG A 154 24.27 -7.53 0.47
CA ARG A 154 25.09 -8.74 0.39
C ARG A 154 24.24 -9.90 0.87
N VAL A 155 24.04 -10.90 0.02
CA VAL A 155 23.18 -12.05 0.30
C VAL A 155 23.93 -13.34 0.08
N THR A 156 23.79 -14.27 1.02
CA THR A 156 24.26 -15.66 0.91
C THR A 156 23.05 -16.58 0.83
N GLY A 157 23.06 -17.53 -0.10
CA GLY A 157 21.94 -18.44 -0.23
C GLY A 157 22.26 -19.69 -1.04
N ASN A 158 21.31 -20.61 -1.06
CA ASN A 158 21.37 -21.86 -1.80
C ASN A 158 21.02 -21.61 -3.26
N ARG A 159 21.97 -21.85 -4.17
CA ARG A 159 21.78 -21.54 -5.60
C ARG A 159 21.21 -22.72 -6.37
N ILE A 160 20.19 -22.43 -7.19
CA ILE A 160 19.62 -23.33 -8.19
C ILE A 160 19.43 -22.51 -9.48
N GLY A 161 20.25 -22.73 -10.50
CA GLY A 161 20.20 -21.91 -11.72
C GLY A 161 20.44 -20.42 -11.44
N ASN A 162 19.44 -19.60 -11.75
CA ASN A 162 19.36 -18.16 -11.47
C ASN A 162 18.55 -17.82 -10.20
N VAL A 163 18.20 -18.80 -9.39
CA VAL A 163 17.45 -18.61 -8.13
C VAL A 163 18.39 -18.77 -6.93
N LEU A 164 18.23 -17.90 -5.95
CA LEU A 164 18.96 -17.93 -4.68
C LEU A 164 17.97 -18.04 -3.51
N ILE A 165 18.03 -19.16 -2.77
CA ILE A 165 17.13 -19.43 -1.65
C ILE A 165 17.82 -19.07 -0.32
N ILE A 166 17.19 -18.20 0.46
CA ILE A 166 17.69 -17.66 1.73
C ILE A 166 16.88 -18.27 2.89
N ILE A 167 17.50 -19.22 3.61
CA ILE A 167 16.83 -19.97 4.69
C ILE A 167 16.98 -19.38 6.09
N ASP A 168 17.86 -18.38 6.22
CA ASP A 168 18.18 -17.69 7.46
C ASP A 168 18.64 -16.28 7.08
N ILE A 169 17.64 -15.39 6.95
CA ILE A 169 17.87 -13.97 6.64
C ILE A 169 18.69 -13.30 7.75
N GLU A 170 18.65 -13.84 8.98
CA GLU A 170 19.36 -13.27 10.13
C GLU A 170 20.88 -13.29 9.94
N ASN A 171 21.38 -14.40 9.40
CA ASN A 171 22.80 -14.61 9.20
C ASN A 171 23.28 -14.39 7.77
N ASN A 172 22.39 -14.50 6.78
CA ASN A 172 22.77 -14.56 5.38
C ASN A 172 22.31 -13.37 4.54
N PHE A 173 21.80 -12.32 5.16
CA PHE A 173 21.36 -11.11 4.47
C PHE A 173 21.86 -9.87 5.20
N GLU A 174 22.65 -9.05 4.49
CA GLU A 174 23.23 -7.81 5.00
C GLU A 174 22.83 -6.66 4.09
N VAL A 175 22.21 -5.63 4.68
CA VAL A 175 21.87 -4.38 3.99
C VAL A 175 23.11 -3.48 3.98
N LEU A 176 23.62 -3.19 2.78
CA LEU A 176 24.78 -2.32 2.58
C LEU A 176 24.35 -0.86 2.39
N TYR A 177 23.21 -0.66 1.75
CA TYR A 177 22.57 0.63 1.51
C TYR A 177 21.06 0.42 1.34
N GLU A 178 20.27 1.26 1.98
CA GLU A 178 18.81 1.23 1.86
C GLU A 178 18.35 2.39 0.96
N ALA A 179 17.58 2.07 -0.07
CA ALA A 179 17.07 3.08 -0.99
C ALA A 179 16.14 4.07 -0.26
N GLN A 180 16.16 5.32 -0.71
CA GLN A 180 15.35 6.39 -0.15
C GLN A 180 14.39 6.91 -1.23
N THR A 181 13.18 7.28 -0.82
CA THR A 181 12.21 7.89 -1.73
C THR A 181 12.53 9.38 -1.91
N GLY A 182 12.87 9.79 -3.13
CA GLY A 182 13.08 11.20 -3.47
C GLY A 182 11.77 11.90 -3.86
N HIS A 183 11.49 13.08 -3.31
CA HIS A 183 10.21 13.79 -3.47
C HIS A 183 10.36 15.14 -4.18
N THR A 184 10.03 15.20 -5.47
CA THR A 184 9.72 16.42 -6.25
C THR A 184 8.78 16.05 -7.40
N VAL A 185 8.27 17.06 -8.14
CA VAL A 185 7.46 16.89 -9.36
C VAL A 185 7.99 15.75 -10.22
N LYS A 186 7.10 14.82 -10.57
CA LYS A 186 7.47 13.58 -11.25
C LYS A 186 7.23 13.72 -12.75
N LYS A 187 8.31 13.64 -13.52
CA LYS A 187 8.27 13.54 -14.98
C LYS A 187 7.83 12.12 -15.36
N LEU A 188 6.63 11.98 -15.87
CA LEU A 188 6.05 10.71 -16.29
C LEU A 188 5.95 10.65 -17.82
N ALA A 189 6.31 9.50 -18.40
CA ALA A 189 5.94 9.13 -19.76
C ALA A 189 4.94 7.97 -19.73
N VAL A 190 3.81 8.11 -20.42
CA VAL A 190 2.85 7.03 -20.62
C VAL A 190 3.06 6.47 -22.03
N ILE A 191 3.27 5.15 -22.15
CA ILE A 191 3.59 4.48 -23.41
C ILE A 191 2.53 3.40 -23.67
N LEU A 192 1.75 3.60 -24.73
CA LEU A 192 0.75 2.63 -25.17
C LEU A 192 1.32 1.72 -26.25
N PHE A 193 0.96 0.44 -26.21
CA PHE A 193 1.32 -0.50 -27.26
C PHE A 193 0.29 -1.63 -27.45
N ARG A 194 0.34 -2.28 -28.62
CA ARG A 194 -0.52 -3.39 -29.01
C ARG A 194 0.28 -4.65 -29.27
N PHE A 195 -0.36 -5.78 -28.95
CA PHE A 195 0.13 -7.10 -29.31
C PHE A 195 -0.22 -7.46 -30.75
N THR A 196 0.41 -8.52 -31.26
CA THR A 196 0.11 -9.06 -32.60
C THR A 196 -1.27 -9.74 -32.69
N ASP A 197 -1.79 -10.23 -31.56
CA ASP A 197 -3.04 -10.98 -31.44
C ASP A 197 -4.23 -10.14 -30.93
N THR A 198 -3.94 -8.98 -30.33
CA THR A 198 -4.96 -8.08 -29.75
C THR A 198 -4.59 -6.62 -29.96
N THR A 199 -5.52 -5.84 -30.52
CA THR A 199 -5.30 -4.42 -30.83
C THR A 199 -6.32 -3.47 -30.19
N GLU A 200 -7.35 -4.01 -29.55
CA GLU A 200 -8.47 -3.26 -28.96
C GLU A 200 -8.27 -3.06 -27.46
N TYR A 201 -8.55 -1.84 -27.00
CA TYR A 201 -8.59 -1.46 -25.59
C TYR A 201 -10.04 -1.39 -25.12
N SER A 202 -10.29 -1.69 -23.84
CA SER A 202 -11.58 -1.56 -23.17
C SER A 202 -11.98 -0.10 -22.92
N PHE A 203 -11.00 0.81 -22.86
CA PHE A 203 -11.19 2.26 -22.77
C PHE A 203 -10.81 2.96 -24.08
N ASN A 204 -11.03 4.29 -24.16
CA ASN A 204 -10.61 5.09 -25.32
C ASN A 204 -9.08 5.30 -25.33
N PRO A 205 -8.30 4.65 -26.21
CA PRO A 205 -6.84 4.73 -26.16
C PRO A 205 -6.28 5.91 -26.97
N GLN A 206 -7.13 6.88 -27.37
CA GLN A 206 -6.66 8.10 -28.02
C GLN A 206 -5.68 8.84 -27.10
N LEU A 207 -4.49 9.16 -27.62
CA LEU A 207 -3.41 9.75 -26.82
C LEU A 207 -3.85 11.01 -26.06
N GLU A 208 -4.68 11.86 -26.68
CA GLU A 208 -5.19 13.06 -26.03
C GLU A 208 -6.17 12.74 -24.89
N TYR A 209 -6.96 11.66 -25.00
CA TYR A 209 -7.81 11.23 -23.90
C TYR A 209 -6.97 10.72 -22.73
N VAL A 210 -5.99 9.85 -23.01
CA VAL A 210 -5.06 9.33 -22.00
C VAL A 210 -4.25 10.47 -21.37
N ARG A 211 -3.83 11.46 -22.17
CA ARG A 211 -3.14 12.64 -21.65
C ARG A 211 -4.02 13.37 -20.63
N LYS A 212 -5.29 13.62 -20.96
CA LYS A 212 -6.21 14.28 -20.04
C LYS A 212 -6.45 13.47 -18.77
N SER A 213 -6.73 12.18 -18.92
CA SER A 213 -7.02 11.29 -17.78
C SER A 213 -5.81 11.08 -16.87
N MET A 214 -4.60 11.15 -17.40
CA MET A 214 -3.38 10.98 -16.62
C MET A 214 -2.83 12.29 -16.04
N PHE A 215 -2.93 13.42 -16.76
CA PHE A 215 -2.14 14.63 -16.48
C PHE A 215 -2.93 15.91 -16.22
N ASP A 216 -4.23 16.01 -16.54
CA ASP A 216 -4.94 17.26 -16.24
C ASP A 216 -4.99 17.49 -14.72
N GLU A 217 -4.70 18.72 -14.24
CA GLU A 217 -4.62 19.01 -12.80
C GLU A 217 -6.01 19.05 -12.12
N GLU A 218 -7.08 19.05 -12.92
CA GLU A 218 -8.47 19.07 -12.46
C GLU A 218 -9.29 18.02 -13.21
N PRO A 219 -10.31 17.43 -12.57
CA PRO A 219 -11.26 16.56 -13.25
C PRO A 219 -11.95 17.27 -14.42
N PHE A 220 -12.04 16.62 -15.58
CA PHE A 220 -12.66 17.22 -16.76
C PHE A 220 -14.12 16.81 -16.91
N ILE A 221 -14.96 17.71 -17.41
CA ILE A 221 -16.39 17.46 -17.60
C ILE A 221 -16.66 17.09 -19.07
N ARG A 222 -17.36 15.97 -19.31
CA ARG A 222 -18.05 15.77 -20.60
C ARG A 222 -19.54 16.00 -20.45
N THR A 223 -20.08 16.83 -21.33
CA THR A 223 -21.52 17.01 -21.48
C THR A 223 -22.06 16.01 -22.49
N PHE A 224 -22.91 15.10 -22.05
CA PHE A 224 -23.67 14.23 -22.92
C PHE A 224 -24.98 14.92 -23.28
N ARG A 225 -25.28 14.97 -24.59
CA ARG A 225 -26.53 15.53 -25.10
C ARG A 225 -27.31 14.42 -25.77
N TYR A 226 -28.48 14.11 -25.23
CA TYR A 226 -29.40 13.14 -25.80
C TYR A 226 -30.65 13.83 -26.32
N LYS A 227 -31.12 13.39 -27.48
CA LYS A 227 -32.39 13.83 -28.07
C LYS A 227 -33.42 12.72 -27.83
N SER A 228 -34.36 12.94 -26.93
CA SER A 228 -35.43 11.98 -26.64
C SER A 228 -36.74 12.47 -27.26
N TRP A 229 -37.40 11.60 -28.03
CA TRP A 229 -38.68 11.91 -28.67
C TRP A 229 -39.80 11.74 -27.65
N ILE A 230 -40.65 12.76 -27.51
CA ILE A 230 -41.87 12.69 -26.70
C ILE A 230 -43.02 12.16 -27.57
N ASP A 231 -43.05 12.56 -28.84
CA ASP A 231 -43.98 12.07 -29.86
C ASP A 231 -43.40 12.29 -31.27
N GLN A 232 -44.19 12.02 -32.32
CA GLN A 232 -43.76 12.13 -33.73
C GLN A 232 -43.40 13.57 -34.17
N HIS A 233 -43.76 14.60 -33.40
CA HIS A 233 -43.56 16.01 -33.71
C HIS A 233 -42.73 16.76 -32.65
N ASN A 234 -42.53 16.18 -31.46
CA ASN A 234 -41.84 16.81 -30.34
C ASN A 234 -40.70 15.95 -29.77
N TYR A 235 -39.61 16.63 -29.37
CA TYR A 235 -38.50 16.03 -28.65
C TYR A 235 -37.96 16.95 -27.56
N ILE A 236 -37.30 16.37 -26.55
CA ILE A 236 -36.51 17.08 -25.55
C ILE A 236 -35.03 16.85 -25.77
N ASN A 237 -34.23 17.89 -25.51
CA ASN A 237 -32.78 17.76 -25.37
C ASN A 237 -32.45 17.60 -23.89
N ILE A 238 -31.90 16.44 -23.52
CA ILE A 238 -31.37 16.19 -22.18
C ILE A 238 -29.87 16.42 -22.26
N SER A 239 -29.35 17.32 -21.42
CA SER A 239 -27.92 17.50 -21.23
C SER A 239 -27.56 17.14 -19.80
N TYR A 240 -26.58 16.24 -19.61
CA TYR A 240 -25.99 15.98 -18.30
C TYR A 240 -24.46 16.02 -18.39
N ASN A 241 -23.86 16.48 -17.31
CA ASN A 241 -22.41 16.57 -17.15
C ASN A 241 -21.92 15.37 -16.36
N THR A 242 -20.87 14.72 -16.85
CA THR A 242 -20.12 13.71 -16.12
C THR A 242 -18.73 14.24 -15.87
N THR A 243 -18.34 14.29 -14.59
CA THR A 243 -16.97 14.63 -14.18
C THR A 243 -16.11 13.37 -14.28
N TYR A 244 -15.01 13.47 -14.99
CA TYR A 244 -14.01 12.42 -15.14
C TYR A 244 -12.82 12.78 -14.28
N PRO A 245 -12.51 11.96 -13.25
CA PRO A 245 -11.33 12.19 -12.46
C PRO A 245 -10.07 11.98 -13.29
N THR A 246 -8.93 12.39 -12.75
CA THR A 246 -7.62 12.14 -13.36
C THR A 246 -6.64 11.60 -12.32
N THR A 247 -5.60 10.90 -12.76
CA THR A 247 -4.53 10.44 -11.87
C THR A 247 -3.76 11.62 -11.28
N ASN A 248 -3.49 12.68 -12.04
CA ASN A 248 -2.75 13.85 -11.54
C ASN A 248 -3.56 14.64 -10.50
N SER A 249 -4.84 14.92 -10.76
CA SER A 249 -5.69 15.62 -9.78
C SER A 249 -5.85 14.83 -8.49
N PHE A 250 -5.86 13.49 -8.54
CA PHE A 250 -5.86 12.63 -7.35
C PHE A 250 -4.58 12.81 -6.53
N LEU A 251 -3.42 12.73 -7.20
CA LEU A 251 -2.13 12.89 -6.52
C LEU A 251 -1.97 14.30 -5.96
N ILE A 252 -2.47 15.33 -6.65
CA ILE A 252 -2.50 16.71 -6.16
C ILE A 252 -3.35 16.81 -4.90
N GLU A 253 -4.59 16.33 -4.91
CA GLU A 253 -5.50 16.44 -3.77
C GLU A 253 -5.02 15.62 -2.56
N SER A 254 -4.65 14.36 -2.79
CA SER A 254 -4.16 13.42 -1.76
C SER A 254 -2.84 13.88 -1.12
N SER A 255 -1.99 14.59 -1.86
CA SER A 255 -0.67 15.05 -1.38
C SER A 255 -0.62 16.47 -0.83
N TYR A 256 -1.78 17.15 -0.70
CA TYR A 256 -1.85 18.57 -0.39
C TYR A 256 -1.08 19.46 -1.39
N GLY A 257 -1.03 19.02 -2.66
CA GLY A 257 -0.34 19.69 -3.75
C GLY A 257 1.18 19.47 -3.78
N ASN A 258 1.73 18.64 -2.89
CA ASN A 258 3.17 18.34 -2.84
C ASN A 258 3.64 17.48 -4.02
N LEU A 259 2.74 16.70 -4.63
CA LEU A 259 3.02 15.86 -5.77
C LEU A 259 2.19 16.29 -6.99
N ARG A 260 2.86 16.40 -8.13
CA ARG A 260 2.26 16.63 -9.45
C ARG A 260 2.96 15.76 -10.50
N LEU A 261 2.18 15.28 -11.45
CA LEU A 261 2.64 14.64 -12.67
C LEU A 261 2.77 15.68 -13.79
N ALA A 262 3.88 15.62 -14.52
CA ALA A 262 4.08 16.40 -15.72
C ALA A 262 4.85 15.57 -16.75
N GLY A 263 4.77 15.93 -18.03
CA GLY A 263 5.72 15.42 -19.01
C GLY A 263 7.08 16.10 -18.89
N LYS A 264 8.11 15.45 -19.42
CA LYS A 264 9.44 16.02 -19.61
C LYS A 264 9.47 16.95 -20.83
N LEU A 265 8.81 16.58 -21.92
CA LEU A 265 8.77 17.31 -23.19
C LEU A 265 7.60 18.29 -23.22
N ASN A 266 6.45 17.87 -22.69
CA ASN A 266 5.25 18.69 -22.53
C ASN A 266 4.83 18.74 -21.06
N SER A 267 4.80 19.92 -20.45
CA SER A 267 4.35 20.07 -19.06
C SER A 267 2.91 19.58 -18.84
N SER A 268 2.06 19.59 -19.87
CA SER A 268 0.69 19.06 -19.83
C SER A 268 0.59 17.54 -19.99
N GLY A 269 1.72 16.83 -20.07
CA GLY A 269 1.79 15.37 -20.11
C GLY A 269 2.37 14.81 -21.40
N ASP A 270 3.21 13.77 -21.26
CA ASP A 270 3.80 13.04 -22.37
C ASP A 270 3.17 11.65 -22.51
N VAL A 271 2.48 11.43 -23.63
CA VAL A 271 1.87 10.15 -24.00
C VAL A 271 2.38 9.73 -25.37
N PHE A 272 2.91 8.51 -25.48
CA PHE A 272 3.53 7.97 -26.69
C PHE A 272 2.83 6.69 -27.15
N GLY A 273 2.94 6.40 -28.45
CA GLY A 273 2.32 5.23 -29.08
C GLY A 273 1.09 5.61 -29.92
N ILE A 274 0.13 4.72 -30.15
CA ILE A 274 0.10 3.31 -29.74
C ILE A 274 1.06 2.50 -30.64
N TYR A 275 2.13 1.95 -30.08
CA TYR A 275 3.12 1.18 -30.84
C TYR A 275 2.67 -0.26 -31.09
N ASN A 276 3.05 -0.85 -32.22
CA ASN A 276 2.88 -2.29 -32.42
C ASN A 276 4.16 -3.01 -32.00
N ILE A 277 4.06 -3.95 -31.05
CA ILE A 277 5.19 -4.80 -30.67
C ILE A 277 5.13 -6.16 -31.39
N SER A 278 6.24 -6.88 -31.42
CA SER A 278 6.33 -8.18 -32.10
C SER A 278 5.76 -9.35 -31.29
N SER A 279 5.56 -9.17 -29.98
CA SER A 279 4.98 -10.20 -29.12
C SER A 279 3.46 -10.29 -29.25
N SER A 280 2.92 -11.51 -29.10
CA SER A 280 1.53 -11.71 -28.69
C SER A 280 1.37 -11.50 -27.18
N SER A 281 0.12 -11.46 -26.72
CA SER A 281 -0.20 -11.44 -25.29
C SER A 281 0.09 -12.78 -24.58
N SER A 282 0.29 -13.87 -25.32
CA SER A 282 0.59 -15.19 -24.76
C SER A 282 1.88 -15.22 -23.93
N GLY A 283 1.89 -16.04 -22.88
CA GLY A 283 3.07 -16.26 -22.02
C GLY A 283 3.37 -15.16 -21.00
N CYS A 284 2.52 -14.12 -20.90
CA CYS A 284 2.52 -13.17 -19.79
C CYS A 284 3.87 -12.48 -19.48
N ASN A 285 4.74 -12.37 -20.49
CA ASN A 285 6.08 -11.85 -20.33
C ASN A 285 6.11 -10.33 -20.49
N TRP A 286 5.68 -9.65 -19.44
CA TRP A 286 5.58 -8.21 -19.40
C TRP A 286 6.93 -7.50 -19.60
N LEU A 287 8.03 -8.03 -19.06
CA LEU A 287 9.38 -7.47 -19.25
C LEU A 287 9.76 -7.40 -20.73
N ARG A 288 9.54 -8.49 -21.47
CA ARG A 288 9.76 -8.52 -22.92
C ARG A 288 8.86 -7.52 -23.64
N TRP A 289 7.59 -7.38 -23.22
CA TRP A 289 6.66 -6.44 -23.82
C TRP A 289 7.09 -4.99 -23.63
N ILE A 290 7.41 -4.58 -22.38
CA ILE A 290 7.86 -3.21 -22.10
C ILE A 290 9.20 -2.90 -22.76
N ASN A 291 10.10 -3.88 -22.91
CA ASN A 291 11.36 -3.68 -23.61
C ASN A 291 11.15 -3.48 -25.12
N GLN A 292 10.22 -4.22 -25.75
CA GLN A 292 9.82 -3.96 -27.13
C GLN A 292 9.15 -2.59 -27.29
N ALA A 293 8.29 -2.19 -26.35
CA ALA A 293 7.65 -0.87 -26.35
C ALA A 293 8.65 0.28 -26.18
N LYS A 294 9.63 0.15 -25.27
CA LYS A 294 10.75 1.10 -25.12
C LYS A 294 11.55 1.23 -26.42
N ASN A 295 11.84 0.11 -27.09
CA ASN A 295 12.57 0.11 -28.36
C ASN A 295 11.76 0.76 -29.48
N ALA A 296 10.47 0.46 -29.59
CA ALA A 296 9.58 1.11 -30.55
C ALA A 296 9.49 2.63 -30.31
N ALA A 297 9.40 3.07 -29.05
CA ALA A 297 9.43 4.50 -28.71
C ALA A 297 10.74 5.18 -29.15
N ARG A 298 11.89 4.55 -28.87
CA ARG A 298 13.21 5.06 -29.30
C ARG A 298 13.35 5.13 -30.83
N GLN A 299 12.86 4.12 -31.55
CA GLN A 299 12.83 4.12 -33.01
C GLN A 299 11.98 5.25 -33.59
N ASN A 300 10.96 5.71 -32.85
CA ASN A 300 10.14 6.87 -33.18
C ASN A 300 10.71 8.19 -32.61
N GLY A 301 11.99 8.22 -32.21
CA GLY A 301 12.68 9.42 -31.77
C GLY A 301 12.43 9.84 -30.32
N VAL A 302 11.76 9.01 -29.51
CA VAL A 302 11.49 9.33 -28.11
C VAL A 302 12.72 9.06 -27.25
N ASN A 303 13.24 10.10 -26.58
CA ASN A 303 14.30 9.97 -25.59
C ASN A 303 13.71 9.76 -24.19
N LEU A 304 13.74 8.51 -23.73
CA LEU A 304 13.22 8.07 -22.42
C LEU A 304 14.13 8.42 -21.23
N ASN A 305 15.35 8.91 -21.46
CA ASN A 305 16.25 9.27 -20.35
C ASN A 305 15.75 10.53 -19.64
N GLY A 306 15.81 10.57 -18.31
CA GLY A 306 15.43 11.75 -17.51
C GLY A 306 13.92 11.92 -17.27
N TYR A 307 13.10 10.92 -17.63
CA TYR A 307 11.82 10.73 -16.95
C TYR A 307 12.07 10.10 -15.57
N ASN A 308 11.25 10.47 -14.59
CA ASN A 308 11.26 9.85 -13.27
C ASN A 308 10.49 8.53 -13.27
N HIS A 309 9.41 8.44 -14.06
CA HIS A 309 8.57 7.24 -14.18
C HIS A 309 8.22 6.94 -15.64
N LEU A 310 8.11 5.66 -15.97
CA LEU A 310 7.61 5.14 -17.23
C LEU A 310 6.42 4.23 -16.93
N MET A 311 5.25 4.58 -17.45
CA MET A 311 4.05 3.77 -17.35
C MET A 311 3.71 3.17 -18.70
N PHE A 312 3.51 1.86 -18.73
CA PHE A 312 3.17 1.12 -19.93
C PHE A 312 1.72 0.65 -19.86
N ILE A 313 0.94 0.87 -20.92
CA ILE A 313 -0.47 0.43 -20.96
C ILE A 313 -0.70 -0.41 -22.21
N ALA A 314 -1.12 -1.66 -21.99
CA ALA A 314 -1.40 -2.63 -23.04
C ALA A 314 -2.86 -3.08 -22.99
N PRO A 315 -3.46 -3.49 -24.12
CA PRO A 315 -4.79 -4.10 -24.11
C PRO A 315 -4.79 -5.40 -23.28
N GLU A 316 -5.98 -5.89 -22.89
CA GLU A 316 -6.10 -7.11 -22.07
C GLU A 316 -5.33 -8.31 -22.64
N GLY A 317 -5.30 -8.40 -23.97
CA GLY A 317 -4.79 -9.56 -24.70
C GLY A 317 -5.83 -10.66 -24.85
N ARG A 318 -5.41 -11.80 -25.42
CA ARG A 318 -6.16 -13.07 -25.47
C ARG A 318 -5.62 -14.10 -24.48
N SER A 319 -4.65 -13.71 -23.66
CA SER A 319 -3.97 -14.53 -22.67
C SER A 319 -4.62 -14.42 -21.29
N ASN A 320 -4.71 -15.54 -20.57
CA ASN A 320 -5.13 -15.57 -19.16
C ASN A 320 -3.96 -15.21 -18.23
N CYS A 321 -3.41 -13.99 -18.37
CA CYS A 321 -2.43 -13.52 -17.40
C CYS A 321 -3.12 -13.26 -16.07
N TRP A 322 -2.55 -13.82 -15.00
CA TRP A 322 -3.10 -13.72 -13.66
C TRP A 322 -2.99 -12.29 -13.10
N PHE A 323 -1.98 -11.51 -13.51
CA PHE A 323 -1.85 -10.11 -13.10
C PHE A 323 -2.62 -9.14 -14.00
N SER A 324 -2.88 -7.95 -13.49
CA SER A 324 -3.52 -6.81 -14.16
C SER A 324 -2.76 -5.49 -13.97
N GLY A 325 -2.03 -5.36 -12.86
CA GLY A 325 -1.06 -4.30 -12.56
C GLY A 325 0.30 -4.89 -12.25
N ILE A 326 1.37 -4.14 -12.53
CA ILE A 326 2.73 -4.47 -12.12
C ILE A 326 3.47 -3.16 -11.86
N ALA A 327 4.18 -3.08 -10.74
CA ALA A 327 5.02 -1.93 -10.44
C ALA A 327 6.31 -2.33 -9.72
N TYR A 328 7.35 -1.52 -9.90
CA TYR A 328 8.51 -1.57 -9.02
C TYR A 328 8.21 -0.79 -7.73
N ILE A 329 8.35 -1.43 -6.57
CA ILE A 329 8.21 -0.76 -5.28
C ILE A 329 9.42 0.15 -5.05
N GLY A 330 9.15 1.45 -4.89
CA GLY A 330 10.17 2.50 -4.81
C GLY A 330 10.94 2.76 -6.12
N GLY A 331 10.50 2.14 -7.23
CA GLY A 331 11.14 2.24 -8.54
C GLY A 331 10.46 3.22 -9.50
N SER A 332 10.72 3.04 -10.80
CA SER A 332 10.35 3.99 -11.85
C SER A 332 9.48 3.41 -12.97
N ILE A 333 9.05 2.15 -12.86
CA ILE A 333 8.30 1.48 -13.91
C ILE A 333 6.98 0.95 -13.33
N SER A 334 5.92 1.18 -14.10
CA SER A 334 4.60 0.59 -13.92
C SER A 334 4.10 0.02 -15.24
N PHE A 335 3.37 -1.08 -15.19
CA PHE A 335 2.72 -1.70 -16.32
C PHE A 335 1.26 -2.01 -15.96
N ILE A 336 0.35 -1.62 -16.85
CA ILE A 336 -1.08 -1.86 -16.67
C ILE A 336 -1.60 -2.64 -17.87
N ARG A 337 -2.26 -3.76 -17.56
CA ARG A 337 -3.02 -4.53 -18.51
C ARG A 337 -4.48 -4.07 -18.44
N ASP A 338 -5.01 -3.72 -19.60
CA ASP A 338 -6.35 -3.18 -19.74
C ASP A 338 -7.43 -4.26 -19.58
N GLY A 339 -7.72 -4.67 -18.34
CA GLY A 339 -8.76 -5.62 -17.97
C GLY A 339 -9.84 -5.05 -17.01
N SER A 340 -9.79 -3.75 -16.73
CA SER A 340 -10.71 -3.05 -15.84
C SER A 340 -11.19 -1.71 -16.45
N PRO A 341 -12.41 -1.24 -16.15
CA PRO A 341 -12.92 0.06 -16.60
C PRO A 341 -11.96 1.24 -16.34
N ASP A 342 -11.11 1.14 -15.31
CA ASP A 342 -10.19 2.20 -14.87
C ASP A 342 -8.72 1.98 -15.29
N SER A 343 -8.39 0.85 -15.93
CA SER A 343 -7.02 0.45 -16.32
C SER A 343 -6.27 1.48 -17.17
N GLY A 344 -6.99 2.38 -17.86
CA GLY A 344 -6.39 3.39 -18.71
C GLY A 344 -6.61 4.83 -18.27
N SER A 345 -7.35 5.09 -17.18
CA SER A 345 -7.86 6.43 -16.95
C SER A 345 -7.59 7.05 -15.58
N THR A 346 -7.61 6.32 -14.46
CA THR A 346 -7.53 6.99 -13.15
C THR A 346 -6.98 6.15 -12.01
N GLY A 347 -7.78 5.21 -11.49
CA GLY A 347 -7.55 4.53 -10.21
C GLY A 347 -6.38 3.56 -10.22
N VAL A 348 -6.37 2.63 -11.18
CA VAL A 348 -5.25 1.68 -11.36
C VAL A 348 -3.92 2.42 -11.61
N PRO A 349 -3.83 3.41 -12.52
CA PRO A 349 -2.60 4.21 -12.63
C PRO A 349 -2.14 4.89 -11.33
N ALA A 350 -3.06 5.36 -10.49
CA ALA A 350 -2.70 5.96 -9.20
C ALA A 350 -2.18 4.90 -8.21
N HIS A 351 -2.76 3.70 -8.20
CA HIS A 351 -2.32 2.55 -7.42
C HIS A 351 -0.89 2.14 -7.79
N GLU A 352 -0.63 1.91 -9.09
CA GLU A 352 0.70 1.53 -9.57
C GLU A 352 1.77 2.60 -9.30
N LEU A 353 1.40 3.87 -9.38
CA LEU A 353 2.29 4.97 -9.00
C LEU A 353 2.53 5.01 -7.49
N GLY A 354 1.54 4.64 -6.67
CA GLY A 354 1.69 4.43 -5.23
C GLY A 354 2.82 3.45 -4.92
N HIS A 355 2.88 2.31 -5.61
CA HIS A 355 4.00 1.37 -5.52
C HIS A 355 5.34 2.00 -5.91
N ASN A 356 5.40 2.71 -7.03
CA ASN A 356 6.61 3.45 -7.43
C ASN A 356 7.07 4.47 -6.36
N PHE A 357 6.15 4.99 -5.54
CA PHE A 357 6.49 5.86 -4.40
C PHE A 357 6.86 5.10 -3.13
N GLY A 358 6.75 3.78 -3.12
CA GLY A 358 7.15 2.90 -2.02
C GLY A 358 5.98 2.34 -1.21
N LEU A 359 4.73 2.62 -1.59
CA LEU A 359 3.56 2.11 -0.87
C LEU A 359 3.35 0.61 -1.13
N ALA A 360 2.87 -0.11 -0.12
CA ALA A 360 2.31 -1.45 -0.28
C ALA A 360 0.78 -1.40 -0.23
N HIS A 361 0.15 -2.57 -0.36
CA HIS A 361 -1.30 -2.69 -0.28
C HIS A 361 -1.87 -2.33 1.10
N ALA A 362 -3.10 -1.83 1.07
CA ALA A 362 -3.90 -1.58 2.25
C ALA A 362 -4.95 -2.69 2.41
N ASN A 363 -4.82 -3.45 3.48
CA ASN A 363 -5.58 -4.66 3.72
C ASN A 363 -6.64 -4.41 4.80
N SER A 364 -7.55 -5.36 4.97
CA SER A 364 -8.43 -5.39 6.14
C SER A 364 -8.01 -6.46 7.14
N TYR A 365 -8.33 -6.25 8.41
CA TYR A 365 -7.97 -7.15 9.50
C TYR A 365 -9.19 -7.96 9.94
N GLU A 366 -9.26 -9.22 9.53
CA GLU A 366 -10.33 -10.12 9.95
C GLU A 366 -9.87 -10.98 11.13
N CYS A 367 -10.45 -10.76 12.32
CA CYS A 367 -10.23 -11.60 13.48
C CYS A 367 -11.45 -12.47 13.81
N ARG A 368 -11.22 -13.72 14.24
CA ARG A 368 -12.27 -14.64 14.69
C ARG A 368 -11.91 -15.35 15.99
N ILE A 369 -12.82 -15.32 16.98
CA ILE A 369 -12.73 -16.11 18.21
C ILE A 369 -13.91 -17.08 18.24
N GLU A 370 -13.63 -18.38 18.32
CA GLU A 370 -14.66 -19.43 18.34
C GLU A 370 -15.64 -19.32 17.16
N GLY A 371 -15.15 -18.90 15.99
CA GLY A 371 -15.94 -18.71 14.78
C GLY A 371 -16.67 -17.36 14.67
N ASN A 372 -16.72 -16.57 15.73
CA ASN A 372 -17.36 -15.25 15.75
C ASN A 372 -16.37 -14.16 15.37
N TYR A 373 -16.83 -13.21 14.54
CA TYR A 373 -16.03 -12.04 14.20
C TYR A 373 -15.86 -11.13 15.39
N VAL A 374 -14.62 -10.65 15.57
CA VAL A 374 -14.24 -9.68 16.61
C VAL A 374 -13.33 -8.63 15.99
N ALA A 375 -13.23 -7.46 16.60
CA ALA A 375 -12.44 -6.36 16.06
C ALA A 375 -10.94 -6.65 16.15
N LEU A 376 -10.51 -7.24 17.28
CA LEU A 376 -9.12 -7.58 17.55
C LEU A 376 -9.05 -8.91 18.30
N ALA A 377 -8.03 -9.69 18.00
CA ALA A 377 -7.66 -10.91 18.71
C ALA A 377 -6.13 -11.12 18.64
N ASP A 378 -5.63 -12.17 19.28
CA ASP A 378 -4.26 -12.63 19.04
C ASP A 378 -4.04 -12.89 17.54
N PHE A 379 -2.81 -12.65 17.05
CA PHE A 379 -2.51 -12.72 15.62
C PHE A 379 -2.84 -14.09 15.00
N SER A 380 -2.71 -15.19 15.76
CA SER A 380 -3.05 -16.54 15.31
C SER A 380 -4.54 -16.73 15.01
N LYS A 381 -5.37 -15.76 15.41
CA LYS A 381 -6.82 -15.71 15.22
C LYS A 381 -7.25 -14.66 14.21
N CYS A 382 -6.29 -13.97 13.58
CA CYS A 382 -6.55 -12.90 12.64
C CYS A 382 -5.91 -13.19 11.29
N ARG A 383 -6.51 -12.66 10.22
CA ARG A 383 -6.03 -12.73 8.85
C ARG A 383 -6.01 -11.34 8.25
N SER A 384 -4.92 -11.02 7.56
CA SER A 384 -4.84 -9.86 6.67
C SER A 384 -5.51 -10.23 5.36
N ILE A 385 -6.57 -9.51 4.99
CA ILE A 385 -7.28 -9.71 3.72
C ILE A 385 -6.82 -8.64 2.74
N GLU A 386 -6.15 -9.10 1.68
CA GLU A 386 -5.61 -8.26 0.62
C GLU A 386 -6.71 -7.43 -0.04
N TYR A 387 -6.40 -6.17 -0.39
CA TYR A 387 -7.36 -5.23 -1.00
C TYR A 387 -8.66 -5.08 -0.18
N GLY A 388 -8.52 -5.11 1.14
CA GLY A 388 -9.64 -5.07 2.08
C GLY A 388 -9.93 -3.67 2.62
N ASP A 389 -8.99 -2.73 2.50
CA ASP A 389 -9.20 -1.35 2.94
C ASP A 389 -9.87 -0.53 1.85
N ILE A 390 -11.20 -0.54 1.87
CA ILE A 390 -12.03 0.15 0.89
C ILE A 390 -11.94 1.68 0.96
N PHE A 391 -11.17 2.26 1.89
CA PHE A 391 -11.02 3.70 2.07
C PHE A 391 -9.65 4.23 1.64
N ASP A 392 -8.82 3.37 1.02
CA ASP A 392 -7.49 3.69 0.53
C ASP A 392 -7.33 3.16 -0.90
N THR A 393 -6.81 3.98 -1.82
CA THR A 393 -6.52 3.52 -3.21
C THR A 393 -5.59 2.31 -3.25
N MET A 394 -4.72 2.13 -2.26
CA MET A 394 -3.86 0.93 -2.15
C MET A 394 -4.62 -0.31 -1.65
N GLY A 395 -5.86 -0.17 -1.20
CA GLY A 395 -6.74 -1.26 -0.77
C GLY A 395 -7.94 -1.46 -1.70
N ASP A 396 -8.38 -0.42 -2.38
CA ASP A 396 -9.37 -0.52 -3.45
C ASP A 396 -9.10 0.57 -4.50
N ALA A 397 -8.36 0.20 -5.55
CA ALA A 397 -8.03 1.09 -6.66
C ALA A 397 -9.28 1.63 -7.40
N TYR A 398 -10.44 0.98 -7.23
CA TYR A 398 -11.68 1.32 -7.91
C TYR A 398 -12.57 2.28 -7.14
N SER A 399 -12.56 2.20 -5.81
CA SER A 399 -13.21 3.20 -4.95
C SER A 399 -12.62 4.60 -5.20
N PHE A 400 -11.32 4.61 -5.50
CA PHE A 400 -10.48 5.76 -5.78
C PHE A 400 -10.50 6.82 -4.67
N HIS A 401 -10.65 6.37 -3.43
CA HIS A 401 -10.50 7.19 -2.23
C HIS A 401 -9.03 7.50 -1.95
N HIS A 402 -8.76 8.62 -1.28
CA HIS A 402 -7.38 9.03 -1.03
C HIS A 402 -6.58 8.02 -0.21
N PHE A 403 -5.26 8.10 -0.32
CA PHE A 403 -4.34 7.39 0.55
C PHE A 403 -4.63 7.72 2.02
N SER A 404 -4.59 6.68 2.86
CA SER A 404 -4.67 6.77 4.31
C SER A 404 -3.54 7.59 4.90
N SER A 405 -3.73 8.01 6.14
CA SER A 405 -2.70 8.71 6.93
C SER A 405 -1.39 7.93 7.01
N PHE A 406 -1.45 6.59 7.05
CA PHE A 406 -0.25 5.76 7.02
C PHE A 406 0.52 5.93 5.71
N ASN A 407 -0.17 5.72 4.59
CA ASN A 407 0.45 5.82 3.27
C ASN A 407 0.98 7.23 3.02
N ARG A 408 0.24 8.29 3.37
CA ARG A 408 0.72 9.68 3.28
C ARG A 408 1.95 9.96 4.15
N GLY A 409 2.01 9.37 5.35
CA GLY A 409 3.19 9.42 6.21
C GLY A 409 4.41 8.72 5.59
N THR A 410 4.21 7.52 5.03
CA THR A 410 5.25 6.71 4.36
C THR A 410 5.89 7.43 3.18
N VAL A 411 5.12 8.19 2.40
CA VAL A 411 5.65 9.00 1.28
C VAL A 411 6.02 10.44 1.69
N ASN A 412 6.16 10.72 2.99
CA ASN A 412 6.57 12.01 3.55
C ASN A 412 5.69 13.21 3.11
N TRP A 413 4.40 13.01 2.91
CA TRP A 413 3.46 14.13 2.66
C TRP A 413 2.99 14.79 3.95
N PHE A 414 3.30 14.17 5.08
CA PHE A 414 3.10 14.73 6.41
C PHE A 414 4.35 15.47 6.88
N SER A 415 4.13 16.62 7.48
CA SER A 415 5.12 17.22 8.37
C SER A 415 5.14 16.48 9.72
N ALA A 416 6.21 16.65 10.50
CA ALA A 416 6.31 16.03 11.82
C ALA A 416 5.12 16.36 12.75
N SER A 417 4.48 17.52 12.60
CA SER A 417 3.33 17.92 13.43
C SER A 417 2.00 17.26 13.01
N ASN A 418 1.94 16.62 11.84
CA ASN A 418 0.75 15.90 11.40
C ASN A 418 0.60 14.53 12.07
N THR A 419 1.68 13.97 12.65
CA THR A 419 1.64 12.71 13.39
C THR A 419 1.80 12.97 14.88
N LEU A 420 0.73 12.75 15.64
CA LEU A 420 0.82 12.68 17.09
C LEU A 420 1.27 11.29 17.50
N MET A 421 2.30 11.23 18.33
CA MET A 421 2.67 10.01 19.03
C MET A 421 1.98 9.97 20.39
N LEU A 422 1.58 8.78 20.84
CA LEU A 422 1.19 8.56 22.22
C LEU A 422 2.34 8.98 23.15
N ASP A 423 2.10 9.97 24.00
CA ASP A 423 3.12 10.63 24.82
C ASP A 423 2.86 10.53 26.33
N SER A 424 1.84 9.77 26.73
CA SER A 424 1.40 9.67 28.13
C SER A 424 1.33 8.20 28.56
N PRO A 425 1.92 7.84 29.72
CA PRO A 425 1.74 6.51 30.32
C PRO A 425 0.38 6.36 31.01
N TYR A 426 -0.41 7.43 31.08
CA TYR A 426 -1.77 7.43 31.62
C TYR A 426 -2.79 7.77 30.53
N LYS A 427 -4.05 7.45 30.83
CA LYS A 427 -5.20 7.84 30.03
C LYS A 427 -5.16 9.33 29.67
N LYS A 428 -5.21 9.65 28.37
CA LYS A 428 -5.16 11.02 27.85
C LYS A 428 -6.06 11.18 26.62
N THR A 429 -6.58 12.39 26.43
CA THR A 429 -7.37 12.76 25.26
C THR A 429 -6.48 13.41 24.20
N TYR A 430 -6.71 13.03 22.95
CA TYR A 430 -6.04 13.53 21.76
C TYR A 430 -7.07 14.07 20.78
N THR A 431 -6.73 15.15 20.08
CA THR A 431 -7.57 15.75 19.02
C THR A 431 -6.83 15.61 17.69
N ILE A 432 -7.54 15.12 16.68
CA ILE A 432 -7.04 14.85 15.34
C ILE A 432 -7.96 15.58 14.37
N GLU A 433 -7.42 16.35 13.44
CA GLU A 433 -8.19 17.02 12.40
C GLU A 433 -8.51 16.03 11.25
N MET A 434 -9.56 16.32 10.48
CA MET A 434 -9.84 15.57 9.25
C MET A 434 -8.59 15.47 8.35
N LEU A 435 -8.40 14.30 7.76
CA LEU A 435 -7.24 13.95 6.96
C LEU A 435 -7.17 14.79 5.68
N GLU A 436 -8.30 15.13 5.08
CA GLU A 436 -8.30 15.67 3.71
C GLU A 436 -7.94 17.16 3.66
N ASN A 437 -8.11 17.90 4.76
CA ASN A 437 -7.81 19.33 4.80
C ASN A 437 -6.29 19.58 4.99
N PRO A 438 -5.61 20.35 4.12
CA PRO A 438 -4.20 20.70 4.33
C PRO A 438 -4.01 21.64 5.52
N SER A 439 -3.37 21.15 6.59
CA SER A 439 -2.96 21.96 7.75
C SER A 439 -1.74 21.36 8.44
N ASN A 440 -1.08 22.12 9.33
CA ASN A 440 0.00 21.61 10.17
C ASN A 440 -0.50 20.92 11.45
N ASN A 441 -1.82 20.82 11.64
CA ASN A 441 -2.40 20.18 12.81
C ASN A 441 -2.28 18.65 12.71
N PRO A 442 -2.40 17.95 13.85
CA PRO A 442 -2.51 16.49 13.88
C PRO A 442 -3.52 15.93 12.90
N LYS A 443 -3.10 14.97 12.06
CA LYS A 443 -3.93 14.23 11.09
C LYS A 443 -4.04 12.75 11.42
N THR A 444 -3.12 12.26 12.23
CA THR A 444 -3.14 10.89 12.74
C THR A 444 -2.58 10.83 14.15
N LEU A 445 -3.13 9.92 14.94
CA LEU A 445 -2.55 9.51 16.22
C LEU A 445 -1.98 8.11 16.06
N MET A 446 -0.71 7.96 16.41
CA MET A 446 0.01 6.70 16.36
C MET A 446 0.21 6.17 17.78
N ILE A 447 -0.28 4.96 18.03
CA ILE A 447 -0.33 4.34 19.34
C ILE A 447 0.46 3.03 19.29
N PRO A 448 1.60 2.90 19.99
CA PRO A 448 2.35 1.66 20.02
C PRO A 448 1.55 0.54 20.67
N VAL A 449 1.61 -0.64 20.05
CA VAL A 449 1.03 -1.88 20.56
C VAL A 449 2.05 -3.01 20.47
N LYS A 450 1.75 -4.13 21.15
CA LYS A 450 2.64 -5.29 21.11
C LYS A 450 2.71 -5.80 19.68
N GLU A 451 3.91 -6.18 19.27
CA GLU A 451 4.15 -6.81 17.97
C GLU A 451 3.20 -7.99 17.76
N ARG A 452 2.58 -8.03 16.57
CA ARG A 452 1.73 -9.13 16.15
C ARG A 452 2.40 -9.86 15.00
N GLY A 453 2.66 -11.15 15.17
CA GLY A 453 3.17 -12.00 14.10
C GLY A 453 2.25 -11.95 12.88
N GLY A 454 2.82 -11.99 11.67
CA GLY A 454 2.06 -11.90 10.42
C GLY A 454 1.82 -10.48 9.90
N LEU A 455 2.28 -9.45 10.60
CA LEU A 455 2.57 -8.14 10.01
C LEU A 455 4.02 -8.18 9.54
N SER A 456 4.28 -7.83 8.28
CA SER A 456 5.42 -8.30 7.49
C SER A 456 6.84 -8.10 8.03
N HIS A 457 7.09 -7.50 9.20
CA HIS A 457 8.45 -7.20 9.66
C HIS A 457 8.63 -7.29 11.18
N ARG A 458 9.36 -8.33 11.62
CA ARG A 458 9.66 -8.66 13.03
C ARG A 458 10.54 -7.65 13.79
N ASP A 459 11.14 -6.70 13.08
CA ASP A 459 12.06 -5.74 13.69
C ASP A 459 11.34 -4.48 14.22
N TYR A 460 10.01 -4.36 14.07
CA TYR A 460 9.26 -3.15 14.41
C TYR A 460 8.07 -3.40 15.32
N TYR A 461 7.81 -2.48 16.25
CA TYR A 461 6.54 -2.46 16.95
C TYR A 461 5.39 -2.26 15.97
N SER A 462 4.28 -2.93 16.26
CA SER A 462 3.02 -2.63 15.61
C SER A 462 2.41 -1.39 16.27
N HIS A 463 1.66 -0.61 15.51
CA HIS A 463 1.00 0.61 15.96
C HIS A 463 -0.42 0.67 15.42
N PHE A 464 -1.32 1.22 16.21
CA PHE A 464 -2.58 1.73 15.69
C PHE A 464 -2.37 3.14 15.14
N PHE A 465 -2.76 3.33 13.89
CA PHE A 465 -2.88 4.62 13.22
C PHE A 465 -4.35 5.01 13.22
N VAL A 466 -4.69 6.01 14.01
CA VAL A 466 -6.05 6.53 14.14
C VAL A 466 -6.18 7.78 13.28
N GLU A 467 -7.11 7.77 12.32
CA GLU A 467 -7.39 8.89 11.44
C GLU A 467 -8.87 9.26 11.42
N TYR A 468 -9.16 10.44 10.90
CA TYR A 468 -10.52 10.91 10.69
C TYR A 468 -10.73 11.32 9.23
N ARG A 469 -11.73 10.72 8.58
CA ARG A 469 -12.05 11.00 7.17
C ARG A 469 -13.31 11.84 7.08
N ARG A 470 -13.39 12.72 6.09
CA ARG A 470 -14.57 13.54 5.80
C ARG A 470 -14.79 13.62 4.30
N PRO A 471 -16.02 13.91 3.85
CA PRO A 471 -16.25 14.20 2.44
C PRO A 471 -15.40 15.41 2.02
N TYR A 472 -14.55 15.25 1.01
CA TYR A 472 -13.66 16.29 0.53
C TYR A 472 -13.33 16.12 -0.96
N GLY A 473 -13.28 17.26 -1.66
CA GLY A 473 -12.91 17.34 -3.06
C GLY A 473 -13.66 16.35 -3.96
N TYR A 474 -12.91 15.64 -4.81
CA TYR A 474 -13.49 14.77 -5.83
C TYR A 474 -13.48 13.28 -5.46
N TYR A 475 -12.58 12.88 -4.56
CA TYR A 475 -12.19 11.47 -4.36
C TYR A 475 -12.76 10.88 -3.08
N ASP A 476 -12.66 11.60 -1.97
CA ASP A 476 -13.30 11.23 -0.72
C ASP A 476 -14.75 11.72 -0.75
N ASN A 477 -15.54 11.15 -1.65
CA ASN A 477 -16.91 11.54 -1.94
C ASN A 477 -17.95 10.85 -1.05
N PHE A 478 -17.52 10.51 0.17
CA PHE A 478 -18.31 9.82 1.18
C PHE A 478 -19.65 10.51 1.44
N LEU A 479 -20.66 9.70 1.76
CA LEU A 479 -21.97 10.20 2.14
C LEU A 479 -21.97 10.55 3.63
N ASP A 480 -22.63 11.65 4.00
CA ASP A 480 -22.66 12.14 5.40
C ASP A 480 -23.18 11.12 6.42
N TYR A 481 -23.86 10.06 5.96
CA TYR A 481 -24.38 9.00 6.83
C TYR A 481 -23.42 7.83 7.04
N GLU A 482 -22.36 7.70 6.23
CA GLU A 482 -21.39 6.59 6.30
C GLU A 482 -20.60 6.65 7.62
N HIS A 483 -20.15 5.49 8.12
CA HIS A 483 -19.45 5.45 9.40
C HIS A 483 -18.07 6.10 9.32
N VAL A 484 -17.38 5.96 8.19
CA VAL A 484 -16.03 6.51 7.96
C VAL A 484 -15.95 8.02 8.21
N VAL A 485 -17.07 8.76 8.00
CA VAL A 485 -17.13 10.21 8.23
C VAL A 485 -17.62 10.63 9.61
N LYS A 486 -17.96 9.65 10.45
CA LYS A 486 -18.58 9.84 11.78
C LYS A 486 -17.72 9.34 12.93
N GLY A 487 -16.62 8.64 12.67
CA GLY A 487 -15.83 8.00 13.69
C GLY A 487 -14.36 7.87 13.32
N ALA A 488 -13.61 7.21 14.21
CA ALA A 488 -12.19 6.99 14.03
C ALA A 488 -11.95 5.77 13.14
N SER A 489 -11.28 5.96 12.00
CA SER A 489 -10.75 4.83 11.22
C SER A 489 -9.42 4.40 11.83
N ILE A 490 -9.26 3.11 12.10
CA ILE A 490 -8.08 2.58 12.80
C ILE A 490 -7.39 1.56 11.92
N ARG A 491 -6.12 1.78 11.61
CA ARG A 491 -5.27 0.82 10.90
C ARG A 491 -4.19 0.28 11.81
N LEU A 492 -3.88 -1.00 11.67
CA LEU A 492 -2.73 -1.65 12.28
C LEU A 492 -1.62 -1.78 11.24
N ALA A 493 -0.45 -1.22 11.55
CA ALA A 493 0.76 -1.35 10.73
C ALA A 493 1.99 -1.28 11.65
N THR A 494 3.21 -1.24 11.11
CA THR A 494 4.42 -1.04 11.92
C THR A 494 4.75 0.46 12.02
N ILE A 495 5.70 0.94 11.24
CA ILE A 495 6.15 2.34 11.20
C ILE A 495 5.99 2.90 9.78
N TYR A 496 6.19 4.21 9.57
CA TYR A 496 6.16 4.77 8.21
C TYR A 496 7.37 4.29 7.43
N HIS A 497 7.22 3.16 6.79
CA HIS A 497 8.27 2.55 6.02
C HIS A 497 7.66 2.07 4.71
N PRO A 498 8.38 2.23 3.60
CA PRO A 498 7.98 1.62 2.34
C PRO A 498 7.73 0.12 2.50
N ILE A 499 6.99 -0.47 1.57
CA ILE A 499 6.65 -1.90 1.51
C ILE A 499 5.84 -2.46 2.70
N ILE A 500 5.51 -1.64 3.71
CA ILE A 500 4.66 -2.05 4.83
C ILE A 500 3.19 -2.01 4.45
N ARG A 501 2.50 -3.13 4.62
CA ARG A 501 1.05 -3.24 4.46
C ARG A 501 0.31 -2.73 5.69
N THR A 502 -0.82 -2.07 5.50
CA THR A 502 -1.73 -1.68 6.58
C THR A 502 -2.87 -2.66 6.72
N ASN A 503 -3.47 -2.73 7.90
CA ASN A 503 -4.64 -3.57 8.18
C ASN A 503 -5.75 -2.73 8.82
N LEU A 504 -6.80 -2.38 8.06
CA LEU A 504 -7.98 -1.69 8.54
C LEU A 504 -8.73 -2.57 9.56
N ILE A 505 -8.95 -2.04 10.76
CA ILE A 505 -9.67 -2.73 11.82
C ILE A 505 -11.15 -2.40 11.71
N ASP A 506 -11.98 -3.44 11.63
CA ASP A 506 -13.42 -3.31 11.77
C ASP A 506 -13.79 -3.24 13.26
N THR A 507 -14.20 -2.07 13.73
CA THR A 507 -14.62 -1.86 15.12
C THR A 507 -16.09 -2.23 15.38
N ASN A 508 -16.83 -2.58 14.33
CA ASN A 508 -18.23 -3.00 14.38
C ASN A 508 -18.42 -4.39 13.72
N PRO A 509 -17.63 -5.41 14.13
CA PRO A 509 -17.64 -6.71 13.47
C PRO A 509 -19.02 -7.36 13.53
N SER A 510 -19.65 -7.49 12.36
CA SER A 510 -20.93 -8.17 12.20
C SER A 510 -20.75 -9.52 11.51
N ALA A 511 -21.55 -10.52 11.92
CA ALA A 511 -21.57 -11.85 11.33
C ALA A 511 -22.63 -11.97 10.23
N PRO A 512 -22.32 -12.77 9.19
CA PRO A 512 -21.87 -12.20 7.93
C PRO A 512 -22.92 -11.23 7.36
N ALA A 513 -22.66 -9.93 7.41
CA ALA A 513 -23.60 -8.94 6.89
C ALA A 513 -23.05 -8.28 5.63
N THR A 514 -23.39 -8.88 4.48
CA THR A 514 -23.41 -8.25 3.15
C THR A 514 -22.08 -7.74 2.58
N THR A 515 -22.10 -7.57 1.27
CA THR A 515 -21.07 -6.91 0.47
C THR A 515 -20.69 -5.56 1.11
N ASN A 516 -19.42 -5.34 1.48
CA ASN A 516 -18.88 -4.18 2.23
C ASN A 516 -18.81 -4.30 3.76
N ARG A 517 -18.36 -5.43 4.28
CA ARG A 517 -18.18 -5.68 5.73
C ARG A 517 -17.33 -4.64 6.49
N PHE A 518 -16.44 -3.92 5.81
CA PHE A 518 -15.60 -2.89 6.45
C PHE A 518 -16.13 -1.46 6.26
N SER A 519 -17.30 -1.27 5.63
CA SER A 519 -17.90 0.07 5.45
C SER A 519 -18.34 0.74 6.75
N ASP A 520 -18.61 -0.05 7.78
CA ASP A 520 -18.94 0.38 9.14
C ASP A 520 -17.75 0.33 10.11
N ALA A 521 -16.52 0.12 9.61
CA ALA A 521 -15.33 -0.13 10.42
C ALA A 521 -14.98 1.00 11.41
N ALA A 522 -15.36 2.25 11.14
CA ALA A 522 -14.99 3.39 11.97
C ALA A 522 -15.63 3.34 13.38
N LEU A 523 -14.81 3.66 14.39
CA LEU A 523 -15.19 3.70 15.80
C LEU A 523 -15.98 4.98 16.11
N LEU A 524 -17.29 4.86 16.24
CA LEU A 524 -18.21 5.98 16.44
C LEU A 524 -18.11 6.59 17.85
N PRO A 525 -18.51 7.86 18.03
CA PRO A 525 -18.59 8.51 19.34
C PRO A 525 -19.33 7.67 20.38
N GLY A 526 -18.70 7.53 21.56
CA GLY A 526 -19.18 6.70 22.66
C GLY A 526 -18.70 5.24 22.63
N GLN A 527 -18.26 4.73 21.47
CA GLN A 527 -17.70 3.38 21.34
C GLN A 527 -16.25 3.32 21.84
N ILE A 528 -15.87 2.13 22.29
CA ILE A 528 -14.53 1.83 22.78
C ILE A 528 -14.07 0.50 22.18
N ILE A 529 -12.83 0.46 21.71
CA ILE A 529 -12.13 -0.77 21.35
C ILE A 529 -11.05 -1.05 22.39
N VAL A 530 -10.85 -2.33 22.69
CA VAL A 530 -9.81 -2.81 23.60
C VAL A 530 -8.95 -3.79 22.82
N ASP A 531 -7.65 -3.54 22.81
CA ASP A 531 -6.68 -4.51 22.33
C ASP A 531 -6.44 -5.58 23.41
N PRO A 532 -6.82 -6.85 23.19
CA PRO A 532 -6.59 -7.91 24.16
C PRO A 532 -5.10 -8.27 24.35
N VAL A 533 -4.23 -7.88 23.43
CA VAL A 533 -2.80 -8.22 23.45
C VAL A 533 -2.00 -7.18 24.26
N SER A 534 -2.16 -5.89 23.95
CA SER A 534 -1.45 -4.79 24.63
C SER A 534 -2.22 -4.17 25.80
N GLY A 535 -3.52 -4.45 25.93
CA GLY A 535 -4.40 -3.79 26.89
C GLY A 535 -4.78 -2.36 26.52
N VAL A 536 -4.27 -1.82 25.41
CA VAL A 536 -4.59 -0.47 24.92
C VAL A 536 -6.10 -0.33 24.71
N LYS A 537 -6.67 0.80 25.13
CA LYS A 537 -8.07 1.13 24.87
C LYS A 537 -8.17 2.45 24.14
N ILE A 538 -8.97 2.48 23.09
CA ILE A 538 -9.24 3.69 22.31
C ILE A 538 -10.74 3.93 22.37
N LYS A 539 -11.14 5.11 22.84
CA LYS A 539 -12.53 5.54 22.88
C LYS A 539 -12.72 6.78 22.05
N THR A 540 -13.63 6.76 21.10
CA THR A 540 -14.04 7.99 20.40
C THR A 540 -14.95 8.81 21.31
N ILE A 541 -14.52 10.02 21.65
CA ILE A 541 -15.28 10.95 22.51
C ILE A 541 -16.27 11.75 21.66
N SER A 542 -15.79 12.34 20.58
CA SER A 542 -16.59 13.13 19.65
C SER A 542 -15.98 13.12 18.26
N ALA A 543 -16.84 13.28 17.25
CA ALA A 543 -16.46 13.53 15.87
C ALA A 543 -17.35 14.66 15.35
N ASP A 544 -16.74 15.80 15.05
CA ASP A 544 -17.38 16.96 14.45
C ASP A 544 -16.86 17.16 13.01
N PRO A 545 -17.43 18.06 12.20
CA PRO A 545 -17.02 18.22 10.80
C PRO A 545 -15.54 18.53 10.56
N THR A 546 -14.79 18.97 11.58
CA THR A 546 -13.40 19.39 11.49
C THR A 546 -12.45 18.50 12.28
N SER A 547 -12.91 17.88 13.37
CA SER A 547 -12.04 17.19 14.32
C SER A 547 -12.67 15.95 14.95
N LEU A 548 -11.80 15.00 15.24
CA LEU A 548 -12.04 13.79 16.00
C LEU A 548 -11.30 13.90 17.33
N VAL A 549 -12.00 13.56 18.41
CA VAL A 549 -11.43 13.52 19.76
C VAL A 549 -11.46 12.09 20.25
N VAL A 550 -10.30 11.53 20.61
CA VAL A 550 -10.16 10.17 21.15
C VAL A 550 -9.51 10.19 22.52
N GLU A 551 -9.98 9.36 23.44
CA GLU A 551 -9.31 9.05 24.70
C GLU A 551 -8.56 7.74 24.54
N VAL A 552 -7.27 7.75 24.85
CA VAL A 552 -6.42 6.56 24.79
C VAL A 552 -5.94 6.20 26.19
N ASP A 553 -6.18 4.96 26.59
CA ASP A 553 -5.55 4.30 27.72
C ASP A 553 -4.41 3.42 27.18
N PRO A 554 -3.14 3.69 27.53
CA PRO A 554 -1.97 3.02 26.93
C PRO A 554 -1.82 1.55 27.35
N GLY A 555 -2.66 1.03 28.25
CA GLY A 555 -2.61 -0.38 28.65
C GLY A 555 -1.28 -0.77 29.30
N TYR A 556 -0.76 -1.95 28.95
CA TYR A 556 0.47 -2.48 29.54
C TYR A 556 1.73 -1.72 29.13
N PHE A 557 1.66 -0.85 28.11
CA PHE A 557 2.76 0.07 27.78
C PHE A 557 2.93 1.19 28.83
N GLY A 558 1.95 1.41 29.70
CA GLY A 558 1.97 2.44 30.75
C GLY A 558 2.23 1.93 32.18
N SER A 559 2.50 0.64 32.40
CA SER A 559 2.51 0.07 33.76
C SER A 559 3.73 -0.82 34.06
N CYS A 560 4.85 -0.17 34.37
CA CYS A 560 5.78 -0.60 35.43
C CYS A 560 5.98 0.64 36.30
N GLY A 561 5.78 0.53 37.62
CA GLY A 561 5.72 1.67 38.55
C GLY A 561 6.70 2.80 38.20
N ASP A 562 6.17 3.98 37.92
CA ASP A 562 6.84 5.25 37.60
C ASP A 562 8.01 5.24 36.57
N ASN A 563 8.33 4.14 35.88
CA ASN A 563 9.35 4.10 34.82
C ASN A 563 9.03 3.05 33.74
N ILE A 564 9.01 3.48 32.47
CA ILE A 564 8.96 2.58 31.30
C ILE A 564 10.36 1.93 31.16
N CYS A 565 10.48 0.62 31.40
CA CYS A 565 11.76 -0.10 31.27
C CYS A 565 11.61 -1.37 30.42
N MET A 566 12.25 -1.38 29.24
CA MET A 566 12.74 -2.59 28.59
C MET A 566 14.27 -2.55 28.55
N THR A 567 14.93 -3.70 28.40
CA THR A 567 16.39 -3.85 28.48
C THR A 567 17.14 -2.78 27.68
N ASN A 568 17.79 -1.88 28.42
CA ASN A 568 18.66 -0.81 27.96
C ASN A 568 20.03 -1.34 27.48
N ARG A 569 20.08 -2.59 27.03
CA ARG A 569 21.26 -3.28 26.53
C ARG A 569 20.88 -4.37 25.54
N ASP A 570 21.64 -4.49 24.46
CA ASP A 570 21.51 -5.60 23.53
C ASP A 570 22.84 -5.92 22.83
N ILE A 571 23.02 -7.15 22.38
CA ILE A 571 24.16 -7.56 21.55
C ILE A 571 23.68 -7.60 20.09
N LEU A 572 23.92 -6.51 19.36
CA LEU A 572 23.49 -6.39 17.97
C LEU A 572 24.52 -6.95 17.01
N LYS A 573 24.06 -7.68 16.00
CA LYS A 573 24.88 -8.07 14.84
C LYS A 573 24.89 -6.96 13.79
N ALA A 574 25.97 -6.82 13.03
CA ALA A 574 26.04 -5.86 11.92
C ALA A 574 24.87 -6.08 10.95
N GLY A 575 24.17 -5.01 10.59
CA GLY A 575 22.93 -5.02 9.81
C GLY A 575 21.65 -5.25 10.63
N ARG A 576 21.75 -5.54 11.94
CA ARG A 576 20.57 -5.73 12.81
C ARG A 576 20.19 -4.44 13.52
N SER A 577 18.92 -4.39 13.88
CA SER A 577 18.31 -3.25 14.55
C SER A 577 17.67 -3.67 15.87
N LYS A 578 17.54 -2.72 16.79
CA LYS A 578 16.80 -2.88 18.03
C LYS A 578 15.98 -1.65 18.31
N ASN A 579 14.71 -1.84 18.64
CA ASN A 579 13.87 -0.76 19.12
C ASN A 579 14.15 -0.53 20.61
N VAL A 580 14.36 0.74 20.95
CA VAL A 580 14.68 1.23 22.28
C VAL A 580 13.66 2.29 22.63
N ILE A 581 12.95 2.14 23.74
CA ILE A 581 12.04 3.17 24.22
C ILE A 581 12.84 4.13 25.10
N PHE A 582 12.89 5.41 24.73
CA PHE A 582 13.59 6.44 25.49
C PHE A 582 12.84 7.77 25.39
N ASN A 583 12.58 8.38 26.55
CA ASN A 583 11.78 9.61 26.69
C ASN A 583 10.41 9.56 26.00
N GLY A 584 9.70 8.43 26.10
CA GLY A 584 8.36 8.26 25.51
C GLY A 584 8.34 8.12 24.00
N SER A 585 9.51 8.11 23.34
CA SER A 585 9.65 7.83 21.92
C SER A 585 10.28 6.45 21.71
N ILE A 586 9.97 5.81 20.59
CA ILE A 586 10.60 4.55 20.18
C ILE A 586 11.73 4.90 19.20
N TRP A 587 12.91 4.36 19.45
CA TRP A 587 14.13 4.61 18.69
C TRP A 587 14.59 3.31 18.05
N LYS A 588 14.71 3.26 16.74
CA LYS A 588 15.34 2.15 16.04
C LYS A 588 16.84 2.36 15.99
N VAL A 589 17.60 1.51 16.68
CA VAL A 589 19.06 1.52 16.70
C VAL A 589 19.59 0.39 15.82
N THR A 590 20.16 0.72 14.66
CA THR A 590 20.76 -0.21 13.70
C THR A 590 22.28 -0.23 13.84
N LEU A 591 22.89 -1.41 14.00
CA LEU A 591 24.34 -1.54 13.91
C LEU A 591 24.77 -1.57 12.42
N ALA A 592 25.00 -0.40 11.83
CA ALA A 592 25.34 -0.23 10.42
C ALA A 592 26.72 -0.78 10.01
N GLY A 593 27.63 -1.01 10.97
CA GLY A 593 28.95 -1.57 10.67
C GLY A 593 29.84 -1.74 11.89
N ILE A 594 30.94 -2.48 11.72
CA ILE A 594 31.91 -2.76 12.77
C ILE A 594 33.31 -2.51 12.22
N GLY A 595 34.05 -1.62 12.89
CA GLY A 595 35.48 -1.41 12.70
C GLY A 595 36.30 -2.13 13.78
N PRO A 596 37.64 -2.04 13.74
CA PRO A 596 38.49 -2.78 14.67
C PRO A 596 38.24 -2.49 16.15
N ASN A 597 37.97 -1.22 16.47
CA ASN A 597 37.74 -0.69 17.83
C ASN A 597 36.56 0.29 17.89
N GLU A 598 35.62 0.21 16.93
CA GLU A 598 34.50 1.14 16.83
C GLU A 598 33.28 0.46 16.20
N ALA A 599 32.10 0.94 16.57
CA ALA A 599 30.81 0.50 16.03
C ALA A 599 30.17 1.65 15.28
N ARG A 600 29.73 1.44 14.04
CA ARG A 600 28.95 2.41 13.29
C ARG A 600 27.47 2.14 13.54
N VAL A 601 26.78 3.06 14.16
CA VAL A 601 25.38 2.90 14.60
C VAL A 601 24.53 3.95 13.90
N SER A 602 23.44 3.52 13.28
CA SER A 602 22.38 4.38 12.77
C SER A 602 21.23 4.40 13.76
N VAL A 603 20.69 5.59 14.04
CA VAL A 603 19.53 5.76 14.91
C VAL A 603 18.44 6.46 14.12
N ALA A 604 17.25 5.89 14.11
CA ALA A 604 16.04 6.56 13.62
C ALA A 604 15.01 6.66 14.75
N VAL A 605 14.23 7.73 14.76
CA VAL A 605 13.08 7.87 15.66
C VAL A 605 11.85 7.31 14.95
N ASP A 606 11.20 6.32 15.55
CA ASP A 606 9.89 5.91 15.06
C ASP A 606 8.92 7.10 15.19
N PRO A 607 8.14 7.42 14.15
CA PRO A 607 7.86 6.56 13.00
C PRO A 607 8.57 6.93 11.70
N PHE A 608 9.62 7.76 11.73
CA PHE A 608 10.21 8.36 10.54
C PHE A 608 11.61 7.78 10.22
N PRO A 609 11.72 6.54 9.70
CA PRO A 609 12.98 5.87 9.42
C PRO A 609 13.81 6.59 8.34
N SER A 610 13.17 7.41 7.49
CA SER A 610 13.82 8.28 6.51
C SER A 610 14.74 9.34 7.15
N TYR A 611 14.56 9.63 8.44
CA TYR A 611 15.46 10.46 9.24
C TYR A 611 16.28 9.57 10.17
N SER A 612 17.37 9.02 9.65
CA SER A 612 18.33 8.27 10.44
C SER A 612 19.67 8.97 10.55
N PHE A 613 20.21 9.03 11.76
CA PHE A 613 21.51 9.60 12.07
C PHE A 613 22.51 8.48 12.27
N THR A 614 23.47 8.36 11.36
CA THR A 614 24.56 7.39 11.48
C THR A 614 25.79 8.03 12.08
N GLU A 615 26.27 7.46 13.18
CA GLU A 615 27.46 7.92 13.91
C GLU A 615 28.37 6.75 14.25
N THR A 616 29.67 7.02 14.34
CA THR A 616 30.66 6.03 14.80
C THR A 616 30.91 6.19 16.28
N ILE A 617 30.72 5.12 17.05
CA ILE A 617 30.91 5.03 18.49
C ILE A 617 32.20 4.24 18.77
N PRO A 618 33.26 4.89 19.30
CA PRO A 618 34.46 4.18 19.73
C PRO A 618 34.16 3.21 20.89
N LEU A 619 34.85 2.07 20.92
CA LEU A 619 34.70 1.07 21.97
C LEU A 619 34.96 1.68 23.35
N GLY A 620 34.03 1.46 24.28
CA GLY A 620 34.07 1.97 25.65
C GLY A 620 33.53 3.39 25.82
N GLN A 621 33.19 4.11 24.73
CA GLN A 621 32.66 5.47 24.79
C GLN A 621 31.16 5.54 24.55
N THR A 622 30.53 6.55 25.12
CA THR A 622 29.11 6.88 24.93
C THR A 622 28.99 8.06 23.98
N LYS A 623 28.15 7.94 22.96
CA LYS A 623 27.76 9.04 22.08
C LYS A 623 26.27 9.28 22.18
N VAL A 624 25.87 10.55 22.10
CA VAL A 624 24.46 10.93 21.96
C VAL A 624 24.17 11.08 20.48
N ILE A 625 23.34 10.21 19.94
CA ILE A 625 22.93 10.21 18.53
C ILE A 625 21.47 10.66 18.49
N ASP A 626 21.22 11.85 17.93
CA ASP A 626 19.89 12.49 17.87
C ASP A 626 19.16 12.58 19.23
N GLY A 627 19.91 12.69 20.34
CA GLY A 627 19.34 12.76 21.67
C GLY A 627 19.25 11.43 22.42
N LEU A 628 19.49 10.29 21.75
CA LEU A 628 19.62 8.98 22.39
C LEU A 628 21.09 8.69 22.77
N PRO A 629 21.43 8.53 24.07
CA PRO A 629 22.77 8.11 24.48
C PRO A 629 23.00 6.62 24.19
N ILE A 630 24.08 6.29 23.50
CA ILE A 630 24.44 4.91 23.11
C ILE A 630 25.91 4.64 23.40
N LYS A 631 26.23 3.48 23.97
CA LYS A 631 27.60 3.06 24.27
C LYS A 631 27.91 1.68 23.67
N ALA A 632 29.05 1.58 22.99
CA ALA A 632 29.60 0.30 22.55
C ALA A 632 30.51 -0.29 23.64
N ARG A 633 30.13 -1.43 24.23
CA ARG A 633 30.86 -2.06 25.36
C ARG A 633 31.89 -3.09 24.92
N SER A 634 31.54 -3.94 23.98
CA SER A 634 32.41 -5.00 23.44
C SER A 634 32.11 -5.24 21.97
N ILE A 635 33.14 -5.52 21.18
CA ILE A 635 33.03 -5.89 19.77
C ILE A 635 33.46 -7.35 19.61
N PHE A 636 32.61 -8.16 19.00
CA PHE A 636 32.85 -9.55 18.65
C PHE A 636 33.07 -9.65 17.13
N GLN A 637 34.32 -9.48 16.68
CA GLN A 637 34.61 -9.40 15.25
C GLN A 637 34.24 -10.66 14.46
N ASN A 638 34.48 -11.84 15.03
CA ASN A 638 34.22 -13.13 14.36
C ASN A 638 32.73 -13.36 14.08
N THR A 639 31.85 -12.87 14.96
CA THR A 639 30.39 -12.99 14.81
C THR A 639 29.76 -11.72 14.25
N ARG A 640 30.58 -10.69 13.98
CA ARG A 640 30.16 -9.33 13.61
C ARG A 640 29.09 -8.79 14.56
N GLN A 641 29.32 -8.86 15.86
CA GLN A 641 28.40 -8.36 16.90
C GLN A 641 29.02 -7.26 17.76
N VAL A 642 28.17 -6.40 18.35
CA VAL A 642 28.54 -5.36 19.31
C VAL A 642 27.55 -5.35 20.47
N ASP A 643 28.05 -5.36 21.70
CA ASP A 643 27.27 -5.13 22.91
C ASP A 643 27.02 -3.62 23.06
N LEU A 644 25.76 -3.19 22.91
CA LEU A 644 25.32 -1.81 23.01
C LEU A 644 24.51 -1.58 24.28
N VAL A 645 24.70 -0.41 24.90
CA VAL A 645 23.88 0.09 26.02
C VAL A 645 23.23 1.40 25.64
N PHE A 646 21.98 1.60 26.06
CA PHE A 646 21.13 2.73 25.69
C PHE A 646 20.74 3.56 26.92
N GLY A 647 20.72 4.90 26.81
CA GLY A 647 20.13 5.79 27.80
C GLY A 647 20.86 5.94 29.14
N GLU A 648 22.22 5.99 29.15
CA GLU A 648 23.08 6.04 30.36
C GLU A 648 22.91 7.27 31.29
N ASN A 649 21.72 7.52 31.83
CA ASN A 649 21.51 8.22 33.09
C ASN A 649 21.16 7.18 34.17
N ASN A 650 21.72 7.31 35.38
CA ASN A 650 21.76 6.35 36.50
C ASN A 650 20.43 5.78 37.06
N ASN A 651 19.30 5.87 36.34
CA ASN A 651 18.09 5.13 36.66
C ASN A 651 18.17 3.71 36.08
N LEU A 652 19.15 2.94 36.56
CA LEU A 652 19.29 1.52 36.28
C LEU A 652 18.07 0.79 36.87
N CYS A 653 17.13 0.35 36.03
CA CYS A 653 16.09 -0.60 36.42
C CYS A 653 16.76 -1.93 36.83
N GLN A 654 16.58 -2.33 38.09
CA GLN A 654 17.24 -3.49 38.69
C GLN A 654 16.61 -4.85 38.31
N VAL A 655 15.51 -4.90 37.55
CA VAL A 655 14.77 -6.15 37.29
C VAL A 655 14.26 -6.24 35.86
N ASP A 656 14.48 -7.41 35.25
CA ASP A 656 14.06 -7.81 33.92
C ASP A 656 12.56 -8.16 33.95
N CYS A 657 11.70 -7.35 33.33
CA CYS A 657 10.24 -7.55 33.33
C CYS A 657 9.75 -8.63 32.35
N LEU A 658 10.64 -9.47 31.82
CA LEU A 658 10.34 -10.55 30.87
C LEU A 658 10.63 -11.96 31.43
N SER A 659 10.60 -12.15 32.75
CA SER A 659 10.41 -13.50 33.32
C SER A 659 8.95 -13.69 33.74
N PRO A 660 8.35 -14.88 33.53
CA PRO A 660 6.94 -15.15 33.84
C PRO A 660 6.52 -14.79 35.27
#